data_AF-A0A3M7AZF6-F1
#
_entry.id   AF-A0A3M7AZF6-F1
#
_cell.length_a   1.000
_cell.length_b   1.000
_cell.length_c   1.000
_cell.angle_alpha   90.00
_cell.angle_beta   90.00
_cell.angle_gamma   90.00
#
_symmetry.space_group_name_H-M   'P 1'
#
loop_
_entity.id
_entity.type
_entity.pdbx_description
1 polymer ?
#
loop_
_entity_poly.entity_id
_entity_poly.type
_entity_poly.pdbx_seq_one_letter_code
_entity_poly.pdbx_strand_id
1 'polypeptide(L)'
;MSSGMQFTDKATQSLAEAQDLCQQYAHSQMLPLHLAVALFDPQPDLSKDQQNTGHASHAGASSPLFKQVVERAHGDPQLLDRAMKKALVRLPSQDPPPEQVSVSPAFSKVLRAANELSKTQKDSYIAVDHLIQCLVQDSSVQKCLAEANVPNHKLIDNAVQQIRGTRRVDSKTADAEEESENLKKFTIDMTAMAREGKIDPVIGREEEIRRVIRILSRRTKNNPVLIGEPGVGKTTVVEGLALRIVNADVPAGLAACRLLSLDVGALVAGSKYRGEFEERMKGVLKEIEDSKEMIVLFVDEIHLLMGAGSSGEGGMDAANLLKPMLARGQLHCIGATTLAEYRKYIEKDQAFERRFQQVLVGEPSIPETISILRGLKERYEVHHGVTILDGAIVSAATLAARYLTQRRLPDSAVDLIDEAAAAVRVTRESQPEVLDNMERSMRQLDIEIHALQRENDEASQGRLREARAEKANLEEELKPLREKYESEKARSKEIQEQKIKLDQLKVKQQEAERTRDLQTASDLKYYAIPDVEARIETLEHQKKVQEQEERNRPDGMENNLVADAVGPDQINEIVARWTGIPVTRLKTTEKEKLLHMEKVLGHQVVGQKEAVTSVANAIRLQRSGLSNPGQPPSFLFCGPSGTGKTLLTKALAEFLFDDSRAMVRFDMSEYQERHSLSRMIGAPPGYVGHDAG
;
A
#
# COMPACT_ATOMS: atom_id res chain seq x y z
N MET A 1 -7.40 -16.38 -39.73
CA MET A 1 -6.36 -15.34 -39.88
C MET A 1 -5.00 -16.00 -39.81
N SER A 2 -3.99 -15.54 -40.56
CA SER A 2 -2.74 -16.28 -40.79
C SER A 2 -1.99 -16.59 -39.47
N SER A 3 -1.71 -17.87 -39.25
CA SER A 3 -0.93 -18.40 -38.13
C SER A 3 0.49 -17.82 -38.14
N GLY A 4 0.77 -16.84 -37.28
CA GLY A 4 2.15 -16.35 -37.03
C GLY A 4 2.36 -14.84 -36.96
N MET A 5 1.34 -14.00 -37.22
CA MET A 5 1.45 -12.55 -37.03
C MET A 5 1.02 -12.14 -35.62
N GLN A 6 1.82 -11.31 -34.95
CA GLN A 6 1.51 -10.76 -33.63
C GLN A 6 1.13 -9.29 -33.78
N PHE A 7 -0.01 -8.90 -33.22
CA PHE A 7 -0.58 -7.56 -33.31
C PHE A 7 -0.65 -6.92 -31.92
N THR A 8 -0.67 -5.59 -31.85
CA THR A 8 -1.04 -4.86 -30.62
C THR A 8 -2.53 -5.00 -30.33
N ASP A 9 -2.95 -4.76 -29.09
CA ASP A 9 -4.35 -4.96 -28.68
C ASP A 9 -5.30 -4.05 -29.50
N LYS A 10 -4.93 -2.78 -29.73
CA LYS A 10 -5.68 -1.88 -30.61
C LYS A 10 -5.72 -2.34 -32.07
N ALA A 11 -4.61 -2.87 -32.59
CA ALA A 11 -4.59 -3.43 -33.94
C ALA A 11 -5.49 -4.67 -34.04
N THR A 12 -5.51 -5.55 -33.03
CA THR A 12 -6.45 -6.68 -32.99
C THR A 12 -7.91 -6.23 -32.93
N GLN A 13 -8.21 -5.22 -32.11
CA GLN A 13 -9.54 -4.63 -32.02
C GLN A 13 -9.98 -4.04 -33.36
N SER A 14 -9.11 -3.26 -34.02
CA SER A 14 -9.42 -2.65 -35.32
C SER A 14 -9.68 -3.70 -36.42
N LEU A 15 -9.00 -4.85 -36.36
CA LEU A 15 -9.25 -5.97 -37.27
C LEU A 15 -10.59 -6.65 -37.00
N ALA A 16 -10.99 -6.79 -35.73
CA ALA A 16 -12.29 -7.31 -35.35
C ALA A 16 -13.41 -6.35 -35.79
N GLU A 17 -13.28 -5.05 -35.54
CA GLU A 17 -14.24 -4.03 -35.97
C GLU A 17 -14.40 -3.99 -37.50
N ALA A 18 -13.30 -4.15 -38.25
CA ALA A 18 -13.35 -4.24 -39.70
C ALA A 18 -14.07 -5.52 -40.19
N GLN A 19 -14.00 -6.60 -39.43
CA GLN A 19 -14.75 -7.84 -39.72
C GLN A 19 -16.24 -7.63 -39.44
N ASP A 20 -16.57 -6.98 -38.33
CA ASP A 20 -17.95 -6.63 -37.95
C ASP A 20 -18.58 -5.68 -38.98
N LEU A 21 -17.84 -4.67 -39.46
CA LEU A 21 -18.28 -3.79 -40.54
C LEU A 21 -18.56 -4.56 -41.83
N CYS A 22 -17.74 -5.56 -42.16
CA CYS A 22 -17.99 -6.41 -43.34
C CYS A 22 -19.30 -7.20 -43.21
N GLN A 23 -19.62 -7.69 -42.00
CA GLN A 23 -20.87 -8.39 -41.72
C GLN A 23 -22.08 -7.45 -41.74
N GLN A 24 -21.96 -6.26 -41.14
CA GLN A 24 -23.04 -5.26 -41.08
C GLN A 24 -23.49 -4.79 -42.46
N TYR A 25 -22.55 -4.61 -43.39
CA TYR A 25 -22.85 -4.23 -44.79
C TYR A 25 -23.09 -5.43 -45.70
N ALA A 26 -23.09 -6.65 -45.15
CA ALA A 26 -23.31 -7.91 -45.86
C ALA A 26 -22.39 -8.08 -47.09
N HIS A 27 -21.13 -7.66 -46.98
CA HIS A 27 -20.15 -7.84 -48.04
C HIS A 27 -19.55 -9.25 -48.01
N SER A 28 -19.25 -9.81 -49.19
CA SER A 28 -18.78 -11.20 -49.33
C SER A 28 -17.35 -11.46 -48.81
N GLN A 29 -16.51 -10.43 -48.80
CA GLN A 29 -15.11 -10.52 -48.37
C GLN A 29 -14.63 -9.23 -47.70
N MET A 30 -13.73 -9.39 -46.73
CA MET A 30 -13.07 -8.29 -46.04
C MET A 30 -12.06 -7.61 -46.98
N LEU A 31 -12.37 -6.39 -47.38
CA LEU A 31 -11.54 -5.51 -48.21
C LEU A 31 -10.77 -4.47 -47.36
N PRO A 32 -9.63 -3.93 -47.85
CA PRO A 32 -8.85 -2.89 -47.16
C PRO A 32 -9.68 -1.69 -46.70
N LEU A 33 -10.74 -1.35 -47.45
CA LEU A 33 -11.64 -0.25 -47.13
C LEU A 33 -12.36 -0.42 -45.78
N HIS A 34 -12.69 -1.65 -45.36
CA HIS A 34 -13.32 -1.89 -44.05
C HIS A 34 -12.38 -1.57 -42.90
N LEU A 35 -11.11 -1.93 -43.04
CA LEU A 35 -10.09 -1.59 -42.04
C LEU A 35 -9.75 -0.10 -42.06
N ALA A 36 -9.74 0.54 -43.23
CA ALA A 36 -9.59 1.98 -43.32
C ALA A 36 -10.71 2.72 -42.56
N VAL A 37 -11.97 2.28 -42.69
CA VAL A 37 -13.10 2.86 -41.95
C VAL A 37 -13.02 2.55 -40.45
N ALA A 38 -12.72 1.32 -40.05
CA ALA A 38 -12.56 0.95 -38.64
C ALA A 38 -11.46 1.77 -37.95
N LEU A 39 -10.32 1.98 -38.62
CA LEU A 39 -9.22 2.80 -38.10
C LEU A 39 -9.53 4.30 -38.05
N PHE A 40 -10.43 4.77 -38.91
CA PHE A 40 -10.79 6.17 -39.02
C PHE A 40 -11.92 6.58 -38.07
N ASP A 41 -12.85 5.66 -37.83
CA ASP A 41 -14.07 5.88 -37.04
C ASP A 41 -14.39 4.60 -36.24
N PRO A 42 -13.57 4.27 -35.22
CA PRO A 42 -13.77 3.07 -34.42
C PRO A 42 -15.12 3.15 -33.71
N GLN A 43 -15.80 2.01 -33.57
CA GLN A 43 -17.06 1.99 -32.84
C GLN A 43 -16.81 2.37 -31.36
N PRO A 44 -17.69 3.17 -30.72
CA PRO A 44 -17.56 3.46 -29.31
C PRO A 44 -17.60 2.14 -28.52
N ASP A 45 -16.59 1.94 -27.68
CA ASP A 45 -16.45 0.74 -26.86
C ASP A 45 -17.56 0.74 -25.78
N LEU A 46 -18.69 0.11 -26.11
CA LEU A 46 -19.87 0.00 -25.25
C LEU A 46 -19.57 -0.68 -23.90
N SER A 47 -18.46 -1.42 -23.78
CA SER A 47 -18.04 -2.04 -22.52
C SER A 47 -17.49 -1.02 -21.52
N LYS A 48 -16.95 0.11 -21.99
CA LYS A 48 -16.47 1.22 -21.16
C LYS A 48 -17.56 2.28 -20.93
N ASP A 49 -18.43 2.49 -21.91
CA ASP A 49 -19.54 3.46 -21.79
C ASP A 49 -20.66 2.99 -20.84
N GLN A 50 -20.84 1.68 -20.61
CA GLN A 50 -21.80 1.19 -19.62
C GLN A 50 -21.42 1.54 -18.16
N GLN A 51 -20.15 1.87 -17.89
CA GLN A 51 -19.74 2.41 -16.60
C GLN A 51 -19.92 3.95 -16.50
N ASN A 52 -20.25 4.63 -17.59
CA ASN A 52 -20.41 6.08 -17.66
C ASN A 52 -21.81 6.46 -18.18
N THR A 53 -22.86 6.10 -17.43
CA THR A 53 -24.22 6.57 -17.71
C THR A 53 -24.46 7.94 -17.09
N GLY A 54 -24.10 9.01 -17.81
CA GLY A 54 -24.42 10.37 -17.39
C GLY A 54 -24.05 11.45 -18.42
N HIS A 55 -25.07 11.94 -19.13
CA HIS A 55 -25.09 13.13 -20.00
C HIS A 55 -24.56 13.00 -21.44
N ALA A 56 -25.50 12.64 -22.32
CA ALA A 56 -25.43 12.81 -23.76
C ALA A 56 -25.44 14.30 -24.16
N SER A 57 -24.27 14.94 -24.18
CA SER A 57 -23.96 16.04 -25.10
C SER A 57 -22.47 16.34 -25.05
N HIS A 58 -21.77 15.96 -26.12
CA HIS A 58 -20.35 16.21 -26.43
C HIS A 58 -19.32 15.31 -25.71
N ALA A 59 -19.40 14.00 -25.98
CA ALA A 59 -18.28 13.08 -25.86
C ALA A 59 -17.18 13.48 -26.87
N GLY A 60 -16.17 14.22 -26.41
CA GLY A 60 -14.94 14.43 -27.17
C GLY A 60 -14.08 13.18 -27.08
N ALA A 61 -14.43 12.14 -27.83
CA ALA A 61 -13.55 10.99 -28.05
C ALA A 61 -12.22 11.49 -28.62
N SER A 62 -11.09 11.01 -28.09
CA SER A 62 -9.79 11.32 -28.67
C SER A 62 -9.81 10.99 -30.16
N SER A 63 -9.35 11.93 -30.99
CA SER A 63 -9.39 11.75 -32.44
C SER A 63 -8.53 10.51 -32.77
N PRO A 64 -9.07 9.46 -33.42
CA PRO A 64 -8.32 8.25 -33.76
C PRO A 64 -7.04 8.58 -34.51
N LEU A 65 -5.99 7.76 -34.31
CA LEU A 65 -4.66 8.00 -34.86
C LEU A 65 -4.70 8.28 -36.38
N PHE A 66 -5.57 7.59 -37.12
CA PHE A 66 -5.70 7.82 -38.56
C PHE A 66 -6.25 9.21 -38.90
N LYS A 67 -7.22 9.75 -38.14
CA LYS A 67 -7.71 11.14 -38.29
C LYS A 67 -6.57 12.14 -38.02
N GLN A 68 -5.82 11.94 -36.93
CA GLN A 68 -4.69 12.82 -36.59
C GLN A 68 -3.60 12.83 -37.68
N VAL A 69 -3.29 11.66 -38.24
CA VAL A 69 -2.32 11.50 -39.33
C VAL A 69 -2.77 12.25 -40.58
N VAL A 70 -4.06 12.20 -40.92
CA VAL A 70 -4.63 12.89 -42.08
C VAL A 70 -4.60 14.41 -41.89
N GLU A 71 -4.94 14.91 -40.69
CA GLU A 71 -4.83 16.33 -40.35
C GLU A 71 -3.39 16.84 -40.48
N ARG A 72 -2.42 16.07 -39.96
CA ARG A 72 -0.98 16.41 -40.08
C ARG A 72 -0.47 16.32 -41.51
N ALA A 73 -1.06 15.48 -42.35
CA ALA A 73 -0.79 15.41 -43.78
C ALA A 73 -1.47 16.53 -44.59
N HIS A 74 -2.10 17.50 -43.92
CA HIS A 74 -2.88 18.60 -44.51
C HIS A 74 -4.10 18.15 -45.31
N GLY A 75 -4.63 16.95 -45.01
CA GLY A 75 -5.87 16.45 -45.57
C GLY A 75 -7.10 16.92 -44.79
N ASP A 76 -8.28 16.80 -45.41
CA ASP A 76 -9.56 17.04 -44.74
C ASP A 76 -10.16 15.70 -44.24
N PRO A 77 -10.20 15.47 -42.91
CA PRO A 77 -10.72 14.23 -42.34
C PRO A 77 -12.19 13.97 -42.67
N GLN A 78 -13.02 15.03 -42.76
CA GLN A 78 -14.45 14.86 -43.01
C GLN A 78 -14.72 14.44 -44.46
N LEU A 79 -13.93 14.95 -45.41
CA LEU A 79 -14.00 14.52 -46.80
C LEU A 79 -13.53 13.08 -46.97
N LEU A 80 -12.46 12.69 -46.25
CA LEU A 80 -11.97 11.32 -46.29
C LEU A 80 -13.00 10.31 -45.76
N ASP A 81 -13.63 10.60 -44.63
CA ASP A 81 -14.69 9.76 -44.05
C ASP A 81 -15.84 9.55 -45.05
N ARG A 82 -16.32 10.65 -45.64
CA ARG A 82 -17.40 10.61 -46.63
C ARG A 82 -17.01 9.80 -47.87
N ALA A 83 -15.78 9.98 -48.36
CA ALA A 83 -15.27 9.24 -49.52
C ALA A 83 -15.19 7.73 -49.23
N MET A 84 -14.66 7.35 -48.06
CA MET A 84 -14.54 5.95 -47.65
C MET A 84 -15.92 5.31 -47.45
N LYS A 85 -16.84 5.96 -46.72
CA LYS A 85 -18.21 5.46 -46.51
C LYS A 85 -18.99 5.35 -47.83
N LYS A 86 -18.82 6.31 -48.75
CA LYS A 86 -19.41 6.26 -50.10
C LYS A 86 -18.85 5.11 -50.94
N ALA A 87 -17.55 4.85 -50.87
CA ALA A 87 -16.93 3.71 -51.54
C ALA A 87 -17.41 2.39 -50.94
N LEU A 88 -17.64 2.35 -49.62
CA LEU A 88 -18.09 1.17 -48.89
C LEU A 88 -19.52 0.78 -49.27
N VAL A 89 -20.45 1.75 -49.33
CA VAL A 89 -21.85 1.52 -49.77
C VAL A 89 -21.96 1.05 -51.23
N ARG A 90 -20.97 1.35 -52.07
CA ARG A 90 -20.95 0.93 -53.49
C ARG A 90 -20.48 -0.50 -53.70
N LEU A 91 -19.97 -1.16 -52.66
CA LEU A 91 -19.53 -2.54 -52.77
C LEU A 91 -20.73 -3.48 -52.92
N PRO A 92 -20.58 -4.60 -53.65
CA PRO A 92 -21.64 -5.58 -53.76
C PRO A 92 -21.96 -6.22 -52.40
N SER A 93 -23.24 -6.24 -52.05
CA SER A 93 -23.76 -6.94 -50.87
C SER A 93 -24.48 -8.23 -51.26
N GLN A 94 -24.58 -9.18 -50.32
CA GLN A 94 -25.30 -10.43 -50.47
C GLN A 94 -26.35 -10.59 -49.35
N ASP A 95 -27.44 -11.31 -49.62
CA ASP A 95 -28.50 -11.60 -48.65
C ASP A 95 -28.78 -13.12 -48.65
N PRO A 96 -28.66 -13.83 -47.52
CA PRO A 96 -28.28 -13.36 -46.19
C PRO A 96 -26.77 -13.01 -46.05
N PRO A 97 -26.38 -12.22 -45.03
CA PRO A 97 -24.97 -11.94 -44.73
C PRO A 97 -24.15 -13.22 -44.53
N PRO A 98 -22.86 -13.24 -44.88
CA PRO A 98 -22.02 -14.42 -44.74
C PRO A 98 -21.81 -14.79 -43.27
N GLU A 99 -22.06 -16.06 -42.90
CA GLU A 99 -21.75 -16.58 -41.56
C GLU A 99 -20.24 -16.52 -41.24
N GLN A 100 -19.39 -16.69 -42.26
CA GLN A 100 -17.94 -16.55 -42.13
C GLN A 100 -17.41 -15.59 -43.18
N VAL A 101 -16.78 -14.50 -42.72
CA VAL A 101 -16.17 -13.50 -43.61
C VAL A 101 -14.82 -14.02 -44.08
N SER A 102 -14.68 -14.16 -45.39
CA SER A 102 -13.38 -14.46 -46.02
C SER A 102 -12.54 -13.19 -46.19
N VAL A 103 -11.22 -13.34 -46.16
CA VAL A 103 -10.28 -12.21 -46.33
C VAL A 103 -9.90 -12.07 -47.80
N SER A 104 -10.05 -10.87 -48.37
CA SER A 104 -9.68 -10.64 -49.78
C SER A 104 -8.16 -10.72 -50.01
N PRO A 105 -7.70 -11.07 -51.24
CA PRO A 105 -6.28 -11.07 -51.57
C PRO A 105 -5.61 -9.70 -51.35
N ALA A 106 -6.33 -8.62 -51.63
CA ALA A 106 -5.85 -7.24 -51.40
C ALA A 106 -5.62 -6.98 -49.91
N PHE A 107 -6.55 -7.41 -49.05
CA PHE A 107 -6.40 -7.29 -47.60
C PHE A 107 -5.24 -8.13 -47.05
N SER A 108 -5.10 -9.37 -47.53
CA SER A 108 -3.96 -10.21 -47.13
C SER A 108 -2.62 -9.60 -47.56
N LYS A 109 -2.57 -8.88 -48.69
CA LYS A 109 -1.37 -8.15 -49.13
C LYS A 109 -1.01 -7.01 -48.15
N VAL A 110 -2.00 -6.25 -47.68
CA VAL A 110 -1.80 -5.19 -46.68
C VAL A 110 -1.24 -5.75 -45.37
N LEU A 111 -1.80 -6.85 -44.87
CA LEU A 111 -1.32 -7.47 -43.63
C LEU A 111 0.13 -7.98 -43.74
N ARG A 112 0.49 -8.58 -44.89
CA ARG A 112 1.87 -9.03 -45.12
C ARG A 112 2.83 -7.85 -45.19
N ALA A 113 2.44 -6.78 -45.87
CA ALA A 113 3.23 -5.54 -45.93
C ALA A 113 3.42 -4.92 -44.54
N ALA A 114 2.38 -4.90 -43.70
CA ALA A 114 2.48 -4.39 -42.33
C ALA A 114 3.42 -5.23 -41.45
N ASN A 115 3.44 -6.55 -41.64
CA ASN A 115 4.38 -7.45 -40.96
C ASN A 115 5.83 -7.23 -41.44
N GLU A 116 6.06 -7.03 -42.73
CA GLU A 116 7.38 -6.69 -43.27
C GLU A 116 7.85 -5.33 -42.73
N LEU A 117 6.96 -4.33 -42.70
CA LEU A 117 7.23 -3.00 -42.18
C LEU A 117 7.64 -3.03 -40.70
N SER A 118 6.90 -3.75 -39.86
CA SER A 118 7.24 -4.00 -38.44
C SER A 118 8.65 -4.55 -38.28
N LYS A 119 9.07 -5.49 -39.15
CA LYS A 119 10.43 -6.05 -39.12
C LYS A 119 11.49 -5.04 -39.56
N THR A 120 11.20 -4.22 -40.58
CA THR A 120 12.13 -3.16 -41.03
C THR A 120 12.35 -2.09 -39.96
N GLN A 121 11.30 -1.75 -39.21
CA GLN A 121 11.34 -0.77 -38.12
C GLN A 121 11.81 -1.36 -36.78
N LYS A 122 12.05 -2.69 -36.75
CA LYS A 122 12.53 -3.47 -35.60
C LYS A 122 11.55 -3.49 -34.42
N ASP A 123 10.26 -3.56 -34.71
CA ASP A 123 9.22 -3.73 -33.69
C ASP A 123 8.83 -5.18 -33.53
N SER A 124 8.43 -5.52 -32.30
CA SER A 124 8.04 -6.87 -31.92
C SER A 124 6.58 -7.20 -32.30
N TYR A 125 5.73 -6.17 -32.44
CA TYR A 125 4.30 -6.31 -32.75
C TYR A 125 3.87 -5.41 -33.93
N ILE A 126 2.88 -5.87 -34.69
CA ILE A 126 2.23 -5.06 -35.74
C ILE A 126 1.27 -4.07 -35.07
N ALA A 127 1.62 -2.79 -35.14
CA ALA A 127 0.90 -1.68 -34.58
C ALA A 127 -0.09 -1.03 -35.58
N VAL A 128 -0.95 -0.15 -35.05
CA VAL A 128 -1.96 0.59 -35.84
C VAL A 128 -1.30 1.49 -36.90
N ASP A 129 -0.17 2.09 -36.58
CA ASP A 129 0.60 2.93 -37.51
C ASP A 129 1.14 2.14 -38.72
N HIS A 130 1.60 0.89 -38.51
CA HIS A 130 2.01 -0.02 -39.57
C HIS A 130 0.85 -0.34 -40.51
N LEU A 131 -0.35 -0.57 -39.94
CA LEU A 131 -1.56 -0.81 -40.72
C LEU A 131 -1.93 0.41 -41.56
N ILE A 132 -1.87 1.62 -40.99
CA ILE A 132 -2.17 2.87 -41.71
C ILE A 132 -1.20 3.07 -42.88
N GLN A 133 0.11 2.96 -42.67
CA GLN A 133 1.12 3.13 -43.73
C GLN A 133 0.92 2.16 -44.90
N CYS A 134 0.57 0.90 -44.60
CA CYS A 134 0.33 -0.09 -45.64
C CYS A 134 -1.04 0.05 -46.33
N LEU A 135 -2.09 0.46 -45.60
CA LEU A 135 -3.44 0.66 -46.16
C LEU A 135 -3.48 1.79 -47.19
N VAL A 136 -2.76 2.86 -46.91
CA VAL A 136 -2.68 4.06 -47.76
C VAL A 136 -2.03 3.77 -49.12
N GLN A 137 -1.33 2.64 -49.27
CA GLN A 137 -0.78 2.18 -50.54
C GLN A 137 -1.80 1.44 -51.41
N ASP A 138 -2.96 1.05 -50.87
CA ASP A 138 -4.00 0.37 -51.64
C ASP A 138 -4.75 1.32 -52.59
N SER A 139 -5.01 0.87 -53.80
CA SER A 139 -5.62 1.69 -54.86
C SER A 139 -7.02 2.21 -54.52
N SER A 140 -7.79 1.51 -53.67
CA SER A 140 -9.12 1.94 -53.25
C SER A 140 -9.05 3.08 -52.23
N VAL A 141 -8.11 2.99 -51.30
CA VAL A 141 -7.88 4.00 -50.26
C VAL A 141 -7.20 5.25 -50.85
N GLN A 142 -6.27 5.09 -51.81
CA GLN A 142 -5.63 6.21 -52.50
C GLN A 142 -6.61 7.12 -53.23
N LYS A 143 -7.66 6.56 -53.84
CA LYS A 143 -8.71 7.37 -54.49
C LYS A 143 -9.45 8.21 -53.46
N CYS A 144 -9.78 7.64 -52.30
CA CYS A 144 -10.45 8.35 -51.22
C CYS A 144 -9.55 9.45 -50.63
N LEU A 145 -8.25 9.19 -50.50
CA LEU A 145 -7.27 10.17 -50.03
C LEU A 145 -7.06 11.34 -51.00
N ALA A 146 -7.06 11.07 -52.30
CA ALA A 146 -7.01 12.12 -53.32
C ALA A 146 -8.24 13.05 -53.26
N GLU A 147 -9.43 12.50 -52.97
CA GLU A 147 -10.64 13.29 -52.72
C GLU A 147 -10.55 14.12 -51.42
N ALA A 148 -9.70 13.72 -50.48
CA ALA A 148 -9.48 14.39 -49.19
C ALA A 148 -8.25 15.33 -49.17
N ASN A 149 -7.78 15.78 -50.35
CA ASN A 149 -6.60 16.64 -50.54
C ASN A 149 -5.24 16.01 -50.15
N VAL A 150 -5.15 14.67 -50.09
CA VAL A 150 -3.89 13.94 -49.87
C VAL A 150 -3.58 13.06 -51.10
N PRO A 151 -3.12 13.64 -52.23
CA PRO A 151 -2.88 12.88 -53.46
C PRO A 151 -1.62 12.01 -53.40
N ASN A 152 -0.72 12.24 -52.45
CA ASN A 152 0.53 11.50 -52.30
C ASN A 152 0.59 10.78 -50.95
N HIS A 153 0.62 9.45 -50.98
CA HIS A 153 0.72 8.60 -49.78
C HIS A 153 1.93 8.92 -48.90
N LYS A 154 3.04 9.41 -49.48
CA LYS A 154 4.25 9.77 -48.73
C LYS A 154 4.03 10.87 -47.68
N LEU A 155 3.00 11.70 -47.84
CA LEU A 155 2.64 12.71 -46.85
C LEU A 155 2.14 12.05 -45.55
N ILE A 156 1.38 10.96 -45.68
CA ILE A 156 0.94 10.17 -44.53
C ILE A 156 2.11 9.43 -43.89
N ASP A 157 3.02 8.86 -44.69
CA ASP A 157 4.22 8.20 -44.15
C ASP A 157 5.05 9.18 -43.29
N ASN A 158 5.26 10.40 -43.77
CA ASN A 158 5.95 11.46 -43.03
C ASN A 158 5.19 11.87 -41.75
N ALA A 159 3.87 12.02 -41.84
CA ALA A 159 3.04 12.38 -40.69
C ALA A 159 3.11 11.28 -39.61
N VAL A 160 3.00 10.01 -39.99
CA VAL A 160 3.14 8.86 -39.08
C VAL A 160 4.53 8.85 -38.43
N GLN A 161 5.61 9.06 -39.19
CA GLN A 161 6.97 9.15 -38.63
C GLN A 161 7.12 10.29 -37.61
N GLN A 162 6.46 11.44 -37.83
CA GLN A 162 6.44 12.53 -36.87
C GLN A 162 5.65 12.22 -35.60
N ILE A 163 4.52 11.51 -35.70
CA ILE A 163 3.74 11.09 -34.52
C ILE A 163 4.53 10.07 -33.70
N ARG A 164 5.12 9.09 -34.39
CA ARG A 164 5.84 7.98 -33.78
C ARG A 164 7.18 8.38 -33.15
N GLY A 165 7.90 9.30 -33.78
CA GLY A 165 9.24 9.71 -33.33
C GLY A 165 10.20 8.52 -33.28
N THR A 166 10.89 8.34 -32.14
CA THR A 166 11.85 7.25 -31.89
C THR A 166 11.26 6.07 -31.11
N ARG A 167 9.94 6.06 -30.88
CA ARG A 167 9.25 5.02 -30.07
C ARG A 167 9.21 3.68 -30.82
N ARG A 168 9.54 2.61 -30.09
CA ARG A 168 9.42 1.22 -30.55
C ARG A 168 8.19 0.54 -29.97
N VAL A 169 7.61 -0.37 -30.74
CA VAL A 169 6.42 -1.15 -30.37
C VAL A 169 6.86 -2.55 -29.91
N ASP A 170 7.28 -2.62 -28.65
CA ASP A 170 7.81 -3.85 -28.04
C ASP A 170 6.82 -4.54 -27.08
N SER A 171 5.63 -3.96 -26.86
CA SER A 171 4.56 -4.54 -26.02
C SER A 171 3.21 -4.53 -26.74
N LYS A 172 2.30 -5.42 -26.33
CA LYS A 172 0.93 -5.50 -26.87
C LYS A 172 0.10 -4.24 -26.66
N THR A 173 0.42 -3.46 -25.62
CA THR A 173 -0.26 -2.21 -25.24
C THR A 173 0.44 -0.96 -25.73
N ALA A 174 1.52 -1.06 -26.52
CA ALA A 174 2.33 0.09 -26.92
C ALA A 174 1.56 1.16 -27.71
N ASP A 175 0.50 0.79 -28.42
CA ASP A 175 -0.38 1.69 -29.19
C ASP A 175 -1.56 2.23 -28.37
N ALA A 176 -1.79 1.64 -27.19
CA ALA A 176 -2.74 2.16 -26.23
C ALA A 176 -2.16 3.42 -25.59
N GLU A 177 -2.30 4.56 -26.28
CA GLU A 177 -2.49 5.84 -25.61
C GLU A 177 -3.74 5.67 -24.72
N GLU A 178 -3.56 5.10 -23.54
CA GLU A 178 -4.54 5.23 -22.47
C GLU A 178 -4.43 6.68 -21.97
N GLU A 179 -5.55 7.39 -21.96
CA GLU A 179 -5.64 8.64 -21.23
C GLU A 179 -5.09 8.40 -19.81
N SER A 180 -4.12 9.22 -19.41
CA SER A 180 -3.46 9.16 -18.09
C SER A 180 -2.43 8.03 -17.88
N GLU A 181 -1.64 7.68 -18.90
CA GLU A 181 -0.53 6.72 -18.77
C GLU A 181 0.46 7.13 -17.67
N ASN A 182 0.79 8.41 -17.52
CA ASN A 182 1.76 8.85 -16.50
C ASN A 182 1.14 8.81 -15.10
N LEU A 183 -0.10 9.26 -14.91
CA LEU A 183 -0.77 9.17 -13.61
C LEU A 183 -0.90 7.71 -13.15
N LYS A 184 -1.30 6.77 -14.02
CA LYS A 184 -1.39 5.35 -13.63
C LYS A 184 -0.04 4.73 -13.27
N LYS A 185 1.06 5.18 -13.91
CA LYS A 185 2.41 4.66 -13.64
C LYS A 185 3.05 5.23 -12.38
N PHE A 186 2.84 6.51 -12.13
CA PHE A 186 3.56 7.24 -11.07
C PHE A 186 2.68 7.63 -9.88
N THR A 187 1.40 7.28 -9.90
CA THR A 187 0.49 7.54 -8.79
C THR A 187 -0.35 6.32 -8.41
N ILE A 188 -0.76 6.28 -7.16
CA ILE A 188 -1.67 5.27 -6.60
C ILE A 188 -3.01 5.96 -6.32
N ASP A 189 -4.10 5.43 -6.87
CA ASP A 189 -5.44 5.99 -6.66
C ASP A 189 -6.02 5.53 -5.32
N MET A 190 -5.92 6.40 -4.31
CA MET A 190 -6.39 6.13 -2.96
C MET A 190 -7.93 6.10 -2.90
N THR A 191 -8.61 6.87 -3.77
CA THR A 191 -10.07 6.81 -3.90
C THR A 191 -10.54 5.47 -4.47
N ALA A 192 -9.80 4.90 -5.43
CA ALA A 192 -10.07 3.56 -5.94
C ALA A 192 -9.82 2.49 -4.86
N MET A 193 -8.71 2.57 -4.12
CA MET A 193 -8.44 1.67 -2.99
C MET A 193 -9.53 1.71 -1.91
N ALA A 194 -10.05 2.91 -1.62
CA ALA A 194 -11.18 3.09 -0.70
C ALA A 194 -12.48 2.44 -1.22
N ARG A 195 -12.75 2.50 -2.54
CA ARG A 195 -13.90 1.82 -3.16
C ARG A 195 -13.78 0.30 -3.06
N GLU A 196 -12.58 -0.23 -3.30
CA GLU A 196 -12.27 -1.66 -3.21
C GLU A 196 -12.18 -2.19 -1.78
N GLY A 197 -12.31 -1.32 -0.75
CA GLY A 197 -12.24 -1.72 0.65
C GLY A 197 -10.84 -2.16 1.11
N LYS A 198 -9.78 -1.77 0.39
CA LYS A 198 -8.38 -2.08 0.71
C LYS A 198 -7.75 -1.14 1.74
N ILE A 199 -8.41 -0.02 2.03
CA ILE A 199 -7.97 0.94 3.06
C ILE A 199 -8.49 0.49 4.43
N ASP A 200 -7.63 0.54 5.43
CA ASP A 200 -7.99 0.26 6.82
C ASP A 200 -8.92 1.32 7.41
N PRO A 201 -9.77 0.95 8.39
CA PRO A 201 -10.63 1.93 9.03
C PRO A 201 -9.80 2.99 9.74
N VAL A 202 -10.16 4.26 9.55
CA VAL A 202 -9.48 5.40 10.19
C VAL A 202 -10.26 5.83 11.42
N ILE A 203 -9.63 5.73 12.59
CA ILE A 203 -10.23 6.02 13.91
C ILE A 203 -9.48 7.16 14.59
N GLY A 204 -10.21 8.12 15.19
CA GLY A 204 -9.63 9.13 16.08
C GLY A 204 -8.83 10.22 15.37
N ARG A 205 -9.13 10.46 14.08
CA ARG A 205 -8.50 11.48 13.23
C ARG A 205 -9.53 12.42 12.56
N GLU A 206 -10.72 12.50 13.13
CA GLU A 206 -11.85 13.20 12.49
C GLU A 206 -11.65 14.72 12.43
N GLU A 207 -10.95 15.31 13.40
CA GLU A 207 -10.66 16.75 13.43
C GLU A 207 -9.62 17.15 12.38
N GLU A 208 -8.56 16.35 12.22
CA GLU A 208 -7.54 16.52 11.20
C GLU A 208 -8.14 16.38 9.80
N ILE A 209 -8.95 15.33 9.56
CA ILE A 209 -9.62 15.12 8.27
C ILE A 209 -10.58 16.28 7.98
N ARG A 210 -11.42 16.70 8.94
CA ARG A 210 -12.30 17.87 8.76
C ARG A 210 -11.52 19.15 8.52
N ARG A 211 -10.32 19.31 9.11
CA ARG A 211 -9.44 20.45 8.85
C ARG A 211 -8.85 20.41 7.44
N VAL A 212 -8.43 19.25 6.95
CA VAL A 212 -7.95 19.04 5.58
C VAL A 212 -9.05 19.39 4.56
N ILE A 213 -10.27 18.88 4.75
CA ILE A 213 -11.45 19.21 3.91
C ILE A 213 -11.71 20.71 3.86
N ARG A 214 -11.70 21.37 5.03
CA ARG A 214 -11.89 22.82 5.14
C ARG A 214 -10.82 23.58 4.37
N ILE A 215 -9.56 23.13 4.44
CA ILE A 215 -8.44 23.77 3.74
C ILE A 215 -8.58 23.62 2.23
N LEU A 216 -8.83 22.40 1.74
CA LEU A 216 -9.02 22.14 0.30
C LEU A 216 -10.16 22.97 -0.31
N SER A 217 -11.18 23.28 0.49
CA SER A 217 -12.33 24.11 0.07
C SER A 217 -12.06 25.62 0.08
N ARG A 218 -10.87 26.09 0.48
CA ARG A 218 -10.54 27.52 0.53
C ARG A 218 -10.22 28.06 -0.86
N ARG A 219 -10.44 29.36 -1.06
CA ARG A 219 -10.00 30.08 -2.26
C ARG A 219 -8.49 30.36 -2.30
N THR A 220 -7.87 30.54 -1.13
CA THR A 220 -6.43 30.81 -0.98
C THR A 220 -5.88 29.98 0.17
N LYS A 221 -4.59 29.61 0.09
CA LYS A 221 -3.96 28.65 1.01
C LYS A 221 -4.77 27.36 1.12
N ASN A 222 -5.09 26.80 -0.05
CA ASN A 222 -5.96 25.63 -0.21
C ASN A 222 -5.20 24.30 -0.25
N ASN A 223 -3.88 24.32 -0.08
CA ASN A 223 -3.05 23.11 -0.03
C ASN A 223 -2.70 22.82 1.44
N PRO A 224 -3.22 21.75 2.06
CA PRO A 224 -2.83 21.38 3.41
C PRO A 224 -1.45 20.71 3.44
N VAL A 225 -0.68 20.96 4.51
CA VAL A 225 0.52 20.20 4.84
C VAL A 225 0.34 19.56 6.21
N LEU A 226 0.34 18.24 6.25
CA LEU A 226 0.32 17.42 7.44
C LEU A 226 1.73 17.41 8.04
N ILE A 227 1.86 18.01 9.22
CA ILE A 227 3.12 18.16 9.93
C ILE A 227 3.04 17.34 11.21
N GLY A 228 3.96 16.40 11.35
CA GLY A 228 4.05 15.52 12.51
C GLY A 228 5.29 14.63 12.42
N GLU A 229 5.65 14.02 13.54
CA GLU A 229 6.73 13.02 13.57
C GLU A 229 6.38 11.80 12.69
N PRO A 230 7.36 10.99 12.26
CA PRO A 230 7.08 9.72 11.60
C PRO A 230 6.25 8.79 12.51
N GLY A 231 5.35 8.01 11.94
CA GLY A 231 4.54 7.03 12.67
C GLY A 231 3.27 7.58 13.37
N VAL A 232 3.00 8.89 13.37
CA VAL A 232 1.79 9.45 14.01
C VAL A 232 0.49 9.26 13.22
N GLY A 233 0.56 8.69 12.02
CA GLY A 233 -0.60 8.46 11.13
C GLY A 233 -0.90 9.60 10.16
N LYS A 234 0.12 10.26 9.59
CA LYS A 234 -0.06 11.31 8.56
C LYS A 234 -0.76 10.76 7.31
N THR A 235 -0.31 9.62 6.79
CA THR A 235 -0.92 8.93 5.65
C THR A 235 -2.35 8.47 5.97
N THR A 236 -2.59 8.02 7.21
CA THR A 236 -3.91 7.60 7.70
C THR A 236 -4.95 8.74 7.63
N VAL A 237 -4.55 10.00 7.84
CA VAL A 237 -5.46 11.16 7.64
C VAL A 237 -5.88 11.29 6.18
N VAL A 238 -4.98 10.99 5.24
CA VAL A 238 -5.24 11.07 3.79
C VAL A 238 -6.09 9.89 3.32
N GLU A 239 -5.82 8.69 3.83
CA GLU A 239 -6.68 7.51 3.65
C GLU A 239 -8.10 7.75 4.17
N GLY A 240 -8.22 8.39 5.34
CA GLY A 240 -9.50 8.77 5.93
C GLY A 240 -10.24 9.83 5.09
N LEU A 241 -9.51 10.74 4.47
CA LEU A 241 -10.08 11.65 3.46
C LEU A 241 -10.60 10.87 2.24
N ALA A 242 -9.85 9.88 1.73
CA ALA A 242 -10.26 9.04 0.61
C ALA A 242 -11.58 8.31 0.92
N LEU A 243 -11.69 7.72 2.12
CA LEU A 243 -12.91 7.07 2.59
C LEU A 243 -14.09 8.04 2.64
N ARG A 244 -13.89 9.27 3.14
CA ARG A 244 -14.95 10.29 3.16
C ARG A 244 -15.38 10.76 1.78
N ILE A 245 -14.43 10.91 0.85
CA ILE A 245 -14.73 11.24 -0.55
C ILE A 245 -15.63 10.14 -1.16
N VAL A 246 -15.25 8.87 -0.99
CA VAL A 246 -16.02 7.73 -1.51
C VAL A 246 -17.40 7.61 -0.86
N ASN A 247 -17.51 7.93 0.44
CA ASN A 247 -18.79 7.94 1.16
C ASN A 247 -19.64 9.19 0.90
N ALA A 248 -19.18 10.12 0.06
CA ALA A 248 -19.81 11.43 -0.15
C ALA A 248 -20.01 12.25 1.15
N ASP A 249 -19.19 12.00 2.19
CA ASP A 249 -19.12 12.77 3.44
C ASP A 249 -18.13 13.96 3.29
N VAL A 250 -18.27 14.68 2.18
CA VAL A 250 -17.46 15.85 1.83
C VAL A 250 -18.33 16.88 1.09
N PRO A 251 -17.95 18.17 1.07
CA PRO A 251 -18.65 19.17 0.26
C PRO A 251 -18.72 18.79 -1.22
N ALA A 252 -19.77 19.24 -1.92
CA ALA A 252 -20.03 18.87 -3.31
C ALA A 252 -18.84 19.09 -4.27
N GLY A 253 -18.01 20.11 -4.04
CA GLY A 253 -16.81 20.37 -4.83
C GLY A 253 -15.72 19.29 -4.71
N LEU A 254 -15.70 18.54 -3.60
CA LEU A 254 -14.75 17.45 -3.35
C LEU A 254 -15.37 16.06 -3.54
N ALA A 255 -16.69 15.95 -3.70
CA ALA A 255 -17.38 14.67 -3.82
C ALA A 255 -17.00 13.90 -5.11
N ALA A 256 -16.70 14.63 -6.19
CA ALA A 256 -16.23 14.06 -7.47
C ALA A 256 -14.69 14.10 -7.62
N CYS A 257 -13.96 14.32 -6.52
CA CYS A 257 -12.50 14.43 -6.56
C CYS A 257 -11.83 13.05 -6.61
N ARG A 258 -10.73 12.93 -7.35
CA ARG A 258 -9.80 11.79 -7.27
C ARG A 258 -8.63 12.13 -6.37
N LEU A 259 -8.28 11.23 -5.45
CA LEU A 259 -7.15 11.40 -4.55
C LEU A 259 -6.02 10.46 -4.98
N LEU A 260 -4.94 11.04 -5.51
CA LEU A 260 -3.81 10.29 -6.05
C LEU A 260 -2.58 10.50 -5.18
N SER A 261 -1.98 9.41 -4.71
CA SER A 261 -0.69 9.45 -4.01
C SER A 261 0.45 9.38 -5.01
N LEU A 262 1.36 10.34 -4.98
CA LEU A 262 2.55 10.37 -5.83
C LEU A 262 3.61 9.41 -5.29
N ASP A 263 4.07 8.48 -6.11
CA ASP A 263 5.23 7.64 -5.79
C ASP A 263 6.52 8.32 -6.30
N VAL A 264 7.21 9.01 -5.39
CA VAL A 264 8.50 9.65 -5.69
C VAL A 264 9.54 8.60 -6.09
N GLY A 265 9.50 7.40 -5.50
CA GLY A 265 10.40 6.30 -5.81
C GLY A 265 10.24 5.83 -7.27
N ALA A 266 9.01 5.66 -7.75
CA ALA A 266 8.73 5.30 -9.14
C ALA A 266 9.20 6.38 -10.14
N LEU A 267 9.11 7.65 -9.77
CA LEU A 267 9.60 8.75 -10.60
C LEU A 267 11.13 8.76 -10.72
N VAL A 268 11.84 8.46 -9.62
CA VAL A 268 13.31 8.37 -9.58
C VAL A 268 13.80 7.09 -10.26
N ALA A 269 13.07 5.98 -10.11
CA ALA A 269 13.47 4.67 -10.60
C ALA A 269 13.72 4.68 -12.11
N GLY A 270 14.92 4.22 -12.51
CA GLY A 270 15.31 4.18 -13.92
C GLY A 270 15.53 5.55 -14.57
N SER A 271 15.66 6.64 -13.80
CA SER A 271 16.20 7.91 -14.32
C SER A 271 17.72 7.90 -14.19
N LYS A 272 18.44 7.94 -15.33
CA LYS A 272 19.91 8.08 -15.34
C LYS A 272 20.32 9.54 -15.29
N TYR A 273 19.42 10.42 -15.71
CA TYR A 273 19.66 11.86 -15.83
C TYR A 273 18.53 12.63 -15.15
N ARG A 274 18.89 13.73 -14.48
CA ARG A 274 17.95 14.65 -13.80
C ARG A 274 16.82 15.14 -14.71
N GLY A 275 17.11 15.36 -16.00
CA GLY A 275 16.12 15.83 -16.98
C GLY A 275 14.97 14.83 -17.20
N GLU A 276 15.22 13.52 -17.08
CA GLU A 276 14.19 12.49 -17.24
C GLU A 276 13.17 12.53 -16.10
N PHE A 277 13.62 12.81 -14.88
CA PHE A 277 12.74 13.01 -13.72
C PHE A 277 11.86 14.25 -13.91
N GLU A 278 12.45 15.37 -14.32
CA GLU A 278 11.71 16.61 -14.58
C GLU A 278 10.69 16.44 -15.72
N GLU A 279 11.03 15.68 -16.76
CA GLU A 279 10.13 15.35 -17.87
C GLU A 279 8.94 14.48 -17.41
N ARG A 280 9.18 13.44 -16.60
CA ARG A 280 8.13 12.60 -16.01
C ARG A 280 7.20 13.41 -15.11
N MET A 281 7.77 14.23 -14.22
CA MET A 281 6.99 15.12 -13.35
C MET A 281 6.16 16.12 -14.17
N LYS A 282 6.73 16.68 -15.24
CA LYS A 282 6.01 17.58 -16.13
C LYS A 282 4.87 16.86 -16.86
N GLY A 283 5.06 15.61 -17.26
CA GLY A 283 4.01 14.75 -17.81
C GLY A 283 2.84 14.57 -16.84
N VAL A 284 3.13 14.17 -15.60
CA VAL A 284 2.12 14.02 -14.53
C VAL A 284 1.37 15.34 -14.28
N LEU A 285 2.10 16.45 -14.14
CA LEU A 285 1.51 17.76 -13.88
C LEU A 285 0.63 18.25 -15.03
N LYS A 286 1.03 17.98 -16.28
CA LYS A 286 0.25 18.35 -17.46
C LYS A 286 -1.04 17.52 -17.54
N GLU A 287 -0.97 16.22 -17.25
CA GLU A 287 -2.17 15.36 -17.18
C GLU A 287 -3.16 15.83 -16.09
N ILE A 288 -2.65 16.36 -14.97
CA ILE A 288 -3.50 16.97 -13.92
C ILE A 288 -4.13 18.27 -14.42
N GLU A 289 -3.40 19.10 -15.17
CA GLU A 289 -3.92 20.37 -15.73
C GLU A 289 -4.99 20.13 -16.79
N ASP A 290 -4.80 19.13 -17.64
CA ASP A 290 -5.70 18.78 -18.74
C ASP A 290 -6.94 18.00 -18.26
N SER A 291 -6.90 17.47 -17.02
CA SER A 291 -8.03 16.77 -16.40
C SER A 291 -9.20 17.71 -16.14
N LYS A 292 -10.40 17.31 -16.58
CA LYS A 292 -11.66 18.00 -16.27
C LYS A 292 -12.13 17.73 -14.84
N GLU A 293 -11.69 16.61 -14.27
CA GLU A 293 -11.98 16.24 -12.88
C GLU A 293 -10.98 16.88 -11.94
N MET A 294 -11.44 17.24 -10.74
CA MET A 294 -10.56 17.72 -9.69
C MET A 294 -9.69 16.56 -9.19
N ILE A 295 -8.38 16.68 -9.38
CA ILE A 295 -7.40 15.73 -8.86
C ILE A 295 -6.69 16.41 -7.68
N VAL A 296 -6.70 15.74 -6.53
CA VAL A 296 -5.89 16.11 -5.37
C VAL A 296 -4.69 15.18 -5.32
N LEU A 297 -3.49 15.76 -5.36
CA LEU A 297 -2.24 15.03 -5.30
C LEU A 297 -1.73 14.97 -3.86
N PHE A 298 -1.65 13.77 -3.29
CA PHE A 298 -0.93 13.53 -2.05
C PHE A 298 0.55 13.28 -2.32
N VAL A 299 1.42 14.02 -1.63
CA VAL A 299 2.87 13.84 -1.69
C VAL A 299 3.36 13.58 -0.29
N ASP A 300 3.70 12.32 -0.03
CA ASP A 300 4.43 11.98 1.19
C ASP A 300 5.87 12.51 1.09
N GLU A 301 6.42 12.90 2.23
CA GLU A 301 7.75 13.52 2.30
C GLU A 301 7.96 14.66 1.29
N ILE A 302 7.00 15.59 1.20
CA ILE A 302 6.98 16.67 0.20
C ILE A 302 8.27 17.51 0.16
N HIS A 303 9.02 17.54 1.26
CA HIS A 303 10.32 18.21 1.35
C HIS A 303 11.37 17.60 0.40
N LEU A 304 11.27 16.32 0.01
CA LEU A 304 12.16 15.69 -0.97
C LEU A 304 12.05 16.35 -2.35
N LEU A 305 10.87 16.84 -2.72
CA LEU A 305 10.65 17.59 -3.96
C LEU A 305 11.16 19.04 -3.89
N MET A 306 11.45 19.53 -2.67
CA MET A 306 11.83 20.91 -2.37
C MET A 306 13.31 21.07 -2.00
N GLY A 307 13.98 19.96 -1.65
CA GLY A 307 15.30 19.94 -1.01
C GLY A 307 16.45 19.64 -1.96
N ALA A 308 16.90 20.64 -2.73
CA ALA A 308 18.08 20.50 -3.59
C ALA A 308 18.81 21.80 -4.00
N GLY A 309 18.28 22.96 -3.62
CA GLY A 309 18.74 24.23 -4.20
C GLY A 309 19.97 24.87 -3.54
N SER A 310 20.36 24.48 -2.32
CA SER A 310 21.22 25.33 -1.49
C SER A 310 22.46 24.67 -0.87
N SER A 311 22.69 23.37 -1.11
CA SER A 311 23.91 22.69 -0.68
C SER A 311 24.30 21.70 -1.76
N GLY A 312 25.34 22.05 -2.51
CA GLY A 312 25.80 21.28 -3.66
C GLY A 312 26.11 19.83 -3.27
N GLU A 313 25.25 18.93 -3.72
CA GLU A 313 25.45 17.52 -4.11
C GLU A 313 24.06 16.84 -4.16
N GLY A 314 23.46 16.74 -5.36
CA GLY A 314 22.55 15.62 -5.67
C GLY A 314 21.04 15.74 -5.40
N GLY A 315 20.49 16.82 -4.85
CA GLY A 315 19.03 16.91 -4.67
C GLY A 315 18.23 17.12 -5.98
N MET A 316 16.99 16.63 -6.03
CA MET A 316 16.03 16.87 -7.11
C MET A 316 15.20 18.14 -6.83
N ASP A 317 15.24 19.16 -7.71
CA ASP A 317 14.50 20.42 -7.50
C ASP A 317 13.22 20.47 -8.36
N ALA A 318 12.16 19.79 -7.91
CA ALA A 318 10.84 19.87 -8.55
C ALA A 318 10.05 21.11 -8.12
N ALA A 319 10.53 21.87 -7.14
CA ALA A 319 9.82 23.02 -6.59
C ALA A 319 9.50 24.08 -7.65
N ASN A 320 10.41 24.31 -8.60
CA ASN A 320 10.21 25.27 -9.67
C ASN A 320 9.11 24.87 -10.66
N LEU A 321 8.83 23.57 -10.79
CA LEU A 321 7.73 23.05 -11.62
C LEU A 321 6.38 23.20 -10.91
N LEU A 322 6.34 23.03 -9.59
CA LEU A 322 5.11 23.08 -8.79
C LEU A 322 4.61 24.52 -8.54
N LYS A 323 5.54 25.47 -8.31
CA LYS A 323 5.23 26.87 -7.95
C LYS A 323 4.22 27.56 -8.89
N PRO A 324 4.37 27.50 -10.23
CA PRO A 324 3.43 28.15 -11.15
C PRO A 324 2.01 27.59 -11.05
N MET A 325 1.87 26.27 -10.95
CA MET A 325 0.56 25.61 -10.90
C MET A 325 -0.16 25.85 -9.57
N LEU A 326 0.58 25.82 -8.47
CA LEU A 326 0.07 26.18 -7.15
C LEU A 326 -0.32 27.67 -7.08
N ALA A 327 0.41 28.54 -7.77
CA ALA A 327 0.08 29.96 -7.84
C ALA A 327 -1.19 30.25 -8.65
N ARG A 328 -1.44 29.48 -9.72
CA ARG A 328 -2.65 29.57 -10.54
C ARG A 328 -3.85 28.84 -9.94
N GLY A 329 -3.65 28.03 -8.90
CA GLY A 329 -4.71 27.22 -8.28
C GLY A 329 -5.18 26.05 -9.16
N GLN A 330 -4.38 25.67 -10.15
CA GLN A 330 -4.66 24.53 -11.03
C GLN A 330 -4.31 23.20 -10.35
N LEU A 331 -3.32 23.20 -9.46
CA LEU A 331 -2.91 22.03 -8.69
C LEU A 331 -3.43 22.14 -7.26
N HIS A 332 -4.14 21.10 -6.82
CA HIS A 332 -4.47 20.87 -5.41
C HIS A 332 -3.56 19.78 -4.88
N CYS A 333 -2.86 20.05 -3.78
CA CYS A 333 -1.99 19.05 -3.19
C CYS A 333 -2.09 19.00 -1.66
N ILE A 334 -1.89 17.79 -1.13
CA ILE A 334 -1.72 17.50 0.29
C ILE A 334 -0.27 17.08 0.47
N GLY A 335 0.50 17.81 1.26
CA GLY A 335 1.87 17.42 1.61
C GLY A 335 1.93 16.75 2.98
N ALA A 336 2.88 15.84 3.19
CA ALA A 336 3.25 15.36 4.53
C ALA A 336 4.76 15.55 4.78
N THR A 337 5.14 15.98 5.98
CA THR A 337 6.56 16.21 6.37
C THR A 337 6.70 16.29 7.89
N THR A 338 7.93 16.32 8.41
CA THR A 338 8.22 16.61 9.82
C THR A 338 8.28 18.11 10.10
N LEU A 339 8.20 18.50 11.37
CA LEU A 339 8.29 19.92 11.75
C LEU A 339 9.66 20.53 11.40
N ALA A 340 10.73 19.75 11.56
CA ALA A 340 12.10 20.18 11.26
C ALA A 340 12.28 20.45 9.76
N GLU A 341 11.81 19.55 8.91
CA GLU A 341 11.83 19.70 7.45
C GLU A 341 10.95 20.85 6.98
N TYR A 342 9.74 20.98 7.53
CA TYR A 342 8.84 22.08 7.20
C TYR A 342 9.52 23.43 7.42
N ARG A 343 10.13 23.62 8.60
CA ARG A 343 10.88 24.85 8.94
C ARG A 343 12.08 25.09 8.02
N LYS A 344 12.76 24.01 7.62
CA LYS A 344 13.97 24.09 6.81
C LYS A 344 13.69 24.39 5.34
N TYR A 345 12.68 23.76 4.75
CA TYR A 345 12.44 23.76 3.30
C TYR A 345 11.20 24.54 2.87
N ILE A 346 10.12 24.54 3.65
CA ILE A 346 8.83 25.13 3.26
C ILE A 346 8.65 26.53 3.82
N GLU A 347 8.93 26.72 5.11
CA GLU A 347 8.74 28.00 5.81
C GLU A 347 9.69 29.10 5.32
N LYS A 348 10.90 28.72 4.89
CA LYS A 348 11.88 29.67 4.33
C LYS A 348 11.50 30.19 2.94
N ASP A 349 10.65 29.48 2.21
CA ASP A 349 10.22 29.87 0.85
C ASP A 349 8.85 30.56 0.88
N GLN A 350 8.86 31.89 0.73
CA GLN A 350 7.64 32.72 0.70
C GLN A 350 6.62 32.29 -0.36
N ALA A 351 7.04 31.68 -1.47
CA ALA A 351 6.11 31.24 -2.51
C ALA A 351 5.24 30.08 -2.00
N PHE A 352 5.84 29.13 -1.27
CA PHE A 352 5.14 27.97 -0.74
C PHE A 352 4.36 28.28 0.54
N GLU A 353 4.93 29.07 1.45
CA GLU A 353 4.25 29.49 2.69
C GLU A 353 2.91 30.21 2.43
N ARG A 354 2.82 30.91 1.28
CA ARG A 354 1.59 31.59 0.84
C ARG A 354 0.56 30.68 0.16
N ARG A 355 0.89 29.41 -0.10
CA ARG A 355 0.02 28.43 -0.79
C ARG A 355 -0.34 27.25 0.08
N PHE A 356 0.51 26.94 1.05
CA PHE A 356 0.31 25.87 2.00
C PHE A 356 -0.30 26.35 3.31
N GLN A 357 -1.07 25.48 3.95
CA GLN A 357 -1.64 25.67 5.26
C GLN A 357 -1.25 24.50 6.17
N GLN A 358 -0.67 24.82 7.33
CA GLN A 358 -0.21 23.82 8.28
C GLN A 358 -1.39 23.11 8.98
N VAL A 359 -1.28 21.80 9.09
CA VAL A 359 -2.14 20.90 9.87
C VAL A 359 -1.22 20.07 10.76
N LEU A 360 -1.22 20.36 12.06
CA LEU A 360 -0.41 19.61 13.02
C LEU A 360 -1.11 18.28 13.30
N VAL A 361 -0.40 17.18 13.12
CA VAL A 361 -0.83 15.82 13.45
C VAL A 361 -0.01 15.36 14.65
N GLY A 362 -0.66 15.29 15.81
CA GLY A 362 -0.05 14.89 17.06
C GLY A 362 -0.03 13.38 17.25
N GLU A 363 0.92 12.92 18.06
CA GLU A 363 0.89 11.56 18.60
C GLU A 363 -0.40 11.36 19.43
N PRO A 364 -1.16 10.28 19.19
CA PRO A 364 -2.36 9.98 19.95
C PRO A 364 -2.01 9.60 21.39
N SER A 365 -2.92 9.87 22.30
CA SER A 365 -2.83 9.41 23.69
C SER A 365 -2.96 7.88 23.77
N ILE A 366 -2.58 7.30 24.92
CA ILE A 366 -2.73 5.85 25.14
C ILE A 366 -4.19 5.38 24.96
N PRO A 367 -5.23 6.04 25.51
CA PRO A 367 -6.62 5.64 25.28
C PRO A 367 -7.07 5.74 23.82
N GLU A 368 -6.59 6.75 23.09
CA GLU A 368 -6.85 6.89 21.65
C GLU A 368 -6.17 5.78 20.86
N THR A 369 -4.91 5.46 21.17
CA THR A 369 -4.19 4.32 20.59
C THR A 369 -4.92 3.00 20.82
N ILE A 370 -5.43 2.76 22.03
CA ILE A 370 -6.24 1.56 22.32
C ILE A 370 -7.49 1.53 21.44
N SER A 371 -8.13 2.68 21.23
CA SER A 371 -9.32 2.78 20.37
C SER A 371 -8.98 2.51 18.89
N ILE A 372 -7.83 3.01 18.42
CA ILE A 372 -7.30 2.72 17.08
C ILE A 372 -7.04 1.22 16.92
N LEU A 373 -6.31 0.61 17.85
CA LEU A 373 -5.99 -0.82 17.82
C LEU A 373 -7.24 -1.70 17.87
N ARG A 374 -8.28 -1.31 18.63
CA ARG A 374 -9.57 -2.00 18.66
C ARG A 374 -10.28 -1.94 17.30
N GLY A 375 -10.20 -0.81 16.59
CA GLY A 375 -10.76 -0.69 15.25
C GLY A 375 -9.98 -1.47 14.19
N LEU A 376 -8.65 -1.61 14.37
CA LEU A 376 -7.80 -2.41 13.48
C LEU A 376 -7.82 -3.91 13.81
N LYS A 377 -8.29 -4.29 15.00
CA LYS A 377 -8.29 -5.66 15.52
C LYS A 377 -8.83 -6.65 14.50
N GLU A 378 -10.02 -6.41 13.96
CA GLU A 378 -10.69 -7.34 13.03
C GLU A 378 -9.81 -7.60 11.79
N ARG A 379 -9.18 -6.56 11.22
CA ARG A 379 -8.31 -6.68 10.04
C ARG A 379 -7.08 -7.54 10.31
N TYR A 380 -6.41 -7.33 11.44
CA TYR A 380 -5.23 -8.12 11.81
C TYR A 380 -5.59 -9.57 12.18
N GLU A 381 -6.73 -9.79 12.85
CA GLU A 381 -7.23 -11.15 13.12
C GLU A 381 -7.52 -11.92 11.83
N VAL A 382 -8.14 -11.28 10.84
CA VAL A 382 -8.42 -11.89 9.52
C VAL A 382 -7.12 -12.17 8.75
N HIS A 383 -6.20 -11.19 8.71
CA HIS A 383 -4.94 -11.28 7.98
C HIS A 383 -4.03 -12.41 8.50
N HIS A 384 -3.85 -12.49 9.82
CA HIS A 384 -3.01 -13.50 10.46
C HIS A 384 -3.76 -14.79 10.80
N GLY A 385 -5.09 -14.74 10.78
CA GLY A 385 -5.95 -15.85 11.18
C GLY A 385 -5.88 -16.16 12.68
N VAL A 386 -5.43 -15.25 13.53
CA VAL A 386 -5.29 -15.43 14.99
C VAL A 386 -6.33 -14.61 15.75
N THR A 387 -6.54 -14.91 17.02
CA THR A 387 -7.42 -14.09 17.89
C THR A 387 -6.59 -13.10 18.70
N ILE A 388 -6.97 -11.84 18.77
CA ILE A 388 -6.27 -10.80 19.54
C ILE A 388 -7.11 -10.45 20.78
N LEU A 389 -6.56 -10.71 21.96
CA LEU A 389 -7.23 -10.41 23.21
C LEU A 389 -7.17 -8.90 23.51
N ASP A 390 -8.22 -8.35 24.13
CA ASP A 390 -8.24 -6.92 24.51
C ASP A 390 -7.10 -6.57 25.48
N GLY A 391 -6.73 -7.51 26.36
CA GLY A 391 -5.56 -7.36 27.23
C GLY A 391 -4.25 -7.18 26.47
N ALA A 392 -4.09 -7.81 25.30
CA ALA A 392 -2.92 -7.61 24.45
C ALA A 392 -2.89 -6.21 23.84
N ILE A 393 -4.05 -5.69 23.42
CA ILE A 393 -4.19 -4.33 22.88
C ILE A 393 -3.76 -3.28 23.91
N VAL A 394 -4.28 -3.39 25.14
CA VAL A 394 -3.92 -2.49 26.23
C VAL A 394 -2.43 -2.60 26.56
N SER A 395 -1.90 -3.83 26.61
CA SER A 395 -0.47 -4.06 26.88
C SER A 395 0.42 -3.48 25.77
N ALA A 396 0.04 -3.63 24.50
CA ALA A 396 0.80 -3.10 23.37
C ALA A 396 0.89 -1.57 23.43
N ALA A 397 -0.24 -0.89 23.61
CA ALA A 397 -0.27 0.58 23.69
C ALA A 397 0.53 1.11 24.89
N THR A 398 0.39 0.49 26.07
CA THR A 398 1.08 0.93 27.30
C THR A 398 2.58 0.67 27.27
N LEU A 399 3.01 -0.50 26.79
CA LEU A 399 4.43 -0.86 26.71
C LEU A 399 5.13 -0.10 25.58
N ALA A 400 4.48 0.09 24.43
CA ALA A 400 5.02 0.90 23.33
C ALA A 400 5.30 2.33 23.79
N ALA A 401 4.31 2.99 24.40
CA ALA A 401 4.44 4.35 24.92
C ALA A 401 5.58 4.51 25.93
N ARG A 402 5.84 3.46 26.72
CA ARG A 402 6.80 3.50 27.83
C ARG A 402 8.22 3.16 27.39
N TYR A 403 8.39 2.12 26.59
CA TYR A 403 9.69 1.51 26.33
C TYR A 403 10.21 1.78 24.91
N LEU A 404 9.35 2.13 23.95
CA LEU A 404 9.74 2.37 22.55
C LEU A 404 9.84 3.87 22.25
N THR A 405 10.66 4.60 23.02
CA THR A 405 10.76 6.08 22.97
C THR A 405 11.28 6.65 21.64
N GLN A 406 11.92 5.82 20.80
CA GLN A 406 12.40 6.21 19.48
C GLN A 406 11.31 6.17 18.40
N ARG A 407 10.25 5.39 18.63
CA ARG A 407 9.07 5.33 17.74
C ARG A 407 7.91 6.09 18.40
N ARG A 408 6.90 6.42 17.61
CA ARG A 408 5.72 7.17 18.08
C ARG A 408 4.47 6.30 17.97
N LEU A 409 3.49 6.57 18.81
CA LEU A 409 2.15 6.03 18.65
C LEU A 409 1.46 6.67 17.43
N PRO A 410 0.54 5.94 16.76
CA PRO A 410 0.12 4.57 17.04
C PRO A 410 1.02 3.49 16.40
N ASP A 411 1.92 3.86 15.49
CA ASP A 411 2.77 2.96 14.70
C ASP A 411 3.48 1.90 15.55
N SER A 412 4.18 2.31 16.60
CA SER A 412 4.91 1.38 17.49
C SER A 412 4.02 0.35 18.18
N ALA A 413 2.75 0.68 18.46
CA ALA A 413 1.82 -0.24 19.10
C ALA A 413 1.14 -1.17 18.08
N VAL A 414 0.91 -0.69 16.85
CA VAL A 414 0.43 -1.49 15.72
C VAL A 414 1.46 -2.54 15.36
N ASP A 415 2.74 -2.15 15.23
CA ASP A 415 3.84 -3.08 14.92
C ASP A 415 3.96 -4.19 15.96
N LEU A 416 3.78 -3.88 17.26
CA LEU A 416 3.82 -4.88 18.32
C LEU A 416 2.70 -5.92 18.18
N ILE A 417 1.49 -5.49 17.82
CA ILE A 417 0.36 -6.39 17.61
C ILE A 417 0.59 -7.23 16.35
N ASP A 418 1.12 -6.62 15.28
CA ASP A 418 1.41 -7.31 14.03
C ASP A 418 2.49 -8.38 14.19
N GLU A 419 3.63 -8.05 14.83
CA GLU A 419 4.69 -9.02 15.10
C GLU A 419 4.19 -10.14 16.03
N ALA A 420 3.34 -9.82 17.03
CA ALA A 420 2.79 -10.83 17.93
C ALA A 420 1.83 -11.78 17.22
N ALA A 421 0.97 -11.24 16.36
CA ALA A 421 0.06 -12.03 15.55
C ALA A 421 0.83 -12.92 14.57
N ALA A 422 1.87 -12.39 13.92
CA ALA A 422 2.74 -13.15 13.03
C ALA A 422 3.49 -14.26 13.78
N ALA A 423 4.03 -13.98 14.98
CA ALA A 423 4.71 -14.97 15.80
C ALA A 423 3.78 -16.13 16.18
N VAL A 424 2.57 -15.83 16.68
CA VAL A 424 1.55 -16.83 17.02
C VAL A 424 1.15 -17.65 15.80
N ARG A 425 0.95 -17.01 14.64
CA ARG A 425 0.64 -17.69 13.38
C ARG A 425 1.74 -18.68 12.98
N VAL A 426 3.00 -18.26 13.04
CA VAL A 426 4.15 -19.12 12.71
C VAL A 426 4.22 -20.31 13.66
N THR A 427 4.03 -20.09 14.96
CA THR A 427 4.00 -21.19 15.94
C THR A 427 2.87 -22.18 15.66
N ARG A 428 1.70 -21.70 15.22
CA ARG A 428 0.56 -22.56 14.86
C ARG A 428 0.75 -23.33 13.56
N GLU A 429 1.30 -22.68 12.53
CA GLU A 429 1.55 -23.35 11.25
C GLU A 429 2.72 -24.33 11.33
N SER A 430 3.61 -24.15 12.30
CA SER A 430 4.70 -25.07 12.60
C SER A 430 4.15 -26.38 13.18
N GLN A 431 4.81 -27.49 12.85
CA GLN A 431 4.51 -28.76 13.49
C GLN A 431 4.91 -28.68 14.98
N PRO A 432 4.10 -29.21 15.90
CA PRO A 432 4.49 -29.36 17.30
C PRO A 432 5.84 -30.07 17.42
N GLU A 433 6.70 -29.61 18.35
CA GLU A 433 8.05 -30.18 18.52
C GLU A 433 8.01 -31.69 18.77
N VAL A 434 6.98 -32.17 19.49
CA VAL A 434 6.77 -33.60 19.74
C VAL A 434 6.57 -34.37 18.44
N LEU A 435 5.75 -33.85 17.53
CA LEU A 435 5.48 -34.46 16.22
C LEU A 435 6.73 -34.43 15.32
N ASP A 436 7.43 -33.29 15.25
CA ASP A 436 8.66 -33.19 14.45
C ASP A 436 9.76 -34.14 14.98
N ASN A 437 9.91 -34.25 16.31
CA ASN A 437 10.85 -35.18 16.92
C ASN A 437 10.50 -36.64 16.61
N MET A 438 9.22 -37.04 16.74
CA MET A 438 8.76 -38.38 16.39
C MET A 438 8.92 -38.69 14.88
N GLU A 439 8.59 -37.75 14.00
CA GLU A 439 8.78 -37.90 12.54
C GLU A 439 10.27 -38.01 12.16
N ARG A 440 11.16 -37.30 12.86
CA ARG A 440 12.61 -37.43 12.67
C ARG A 440 13.11 -38.79 13.14
N SER A 441 12.68 -39.27 14.31
CA SER A 441 13.02 -40.60 14.81
C SER A 441 12.51 -41.70 13.88
N MET A 442 11.29 -41.58 13.36
CA MET A 442 10.74 -42.53 12.38
C MET A 442 11.57 -42.55 11.09
N ARG A 443 11.98 -41.38 10.58
CA ARG A 443 12.88 -41.30 9.41
C ARG A 443 14.24 -41.94 9.65
N GLN A 444 14.81 -41.80 10.85
CA GLN A 444 16.06 -42.47 11.21
C GLN A 444 15.92 -43.99 11.20
N LEU A 445 14.84 -44.52 11.79
CA LEU A 445 14.53 -45.95 11.76
C LEU A 445 14.28 -46.46 10.33
N ASP A 446 13.66 -45.68 9.46
CA ASP A 446 13.47 -46.06 8.05
C ASP A 446 14.81 -46.21 7.30
N ILE A 447 15.75 -45.30 7.55
CA ILE A 447 17.10 -45.37 6.98
C ILE A 447 17.83 -46.61 7.51
N GLU A 448 17.75 -46.85 8.82
CA GLU A 448 18.34 -48.03 9.47
C GLU A 448 17.76 -49.33 8.93
N ILE A 449 16.43 -49.43 8.81
CA ILE A 449 15.74 -50.59 8.23
C ILE A 449 16.20 -50.85 6.80
N HIS A 450 16.31 -49.80 5.98
CA HIS A 450 16.72 -49.95 4.58
C HIS A 450 18.22 -50.34 4.45
N ALA A 451 19.08 -49.90 5.38
CA ALA A 451 20.47 -50.33 5.44
C ALA A 451 20.57 -51.81 5.85
N LEU A 452 19.91 -52.19 6.95
CA LEU A 452 19.93 -53.55 7.51
C LEU A 452 19.29 -54.59 6.59
N GLN A 453 18.35 -54.20 5.72
CA GLN A 453 17.75 -55.09 4.71
C GLN A 453 18.74 -55.66 3.70
N ARG A 454 19.91 -55.02 3.53
CA ARG A 454 20.95 -55.46 2.60
C ARG A 454 21.95 -56.42 3.23
N GLU A 455 21.88 -56.61 4.56
CA GLU A 455 22.79 -57.47 5.31
C GLU A 455 22.16 -58.83 5.63
N ASN A 456 22.97 -59.89 5.64
CA ASN A 456 22.52 -61.29 5.75
C ASN A 456 22.99 -61.99 7.03
N ASP A 457 23.69 -61.32 7.94
CA ASP A 457 24.16 -61.89 9.20
C ASP A 457 23.04 -61.95 10.25
N GLU A 458 23.15 -62.91 11.19
CA GLU A 458 22.12 -63.13 12.23
C GLU A 458 21.96 -61.93 13.16
N ALA A 459 23.02 -61.16 13.42
CA ALA A 459 22.96 -59.99 14.29
C ALA A 459 22.18 -58.84 13.63
N SER A 460 22.42 -58.56 12.35
CA SER A 460 21.66 -57.59 11.55
C SER A 460 20.20 -57.99 11.36
N GLN A 461 19.91 -59.29 11.20
CA GLN A 461 18.54 -59.79 11.18
C GLN A 461 17.80 -59.58 12.50
N GLY A 462 18.48 -59.73 13.64
CA GLY A 462 17.95 -59.41 14.96
C GLY A 462 17.62 -57.93 15.10
N ARG A 463 18.59 -57.06 14.77
CA ARG A 463 18.45 -55.60 14.82
C ARG A 463 17.37 -55.07 13.88
N LEU A 464 17.21 -55.68 12.71
CA LEU A 464 16.14 -55.36 11.76
C LEU A 464 14.74 -55.62 12.35
N ARG A 465 14.58 -56.67 13.15
CA ARG A 465 13.30 -56.97 13.82
C ARG A 465 13.00 -55.95 14.92
N GLU A 466 14.01 -55.57 15.70
CA GLU A 466 13.90 -54.53 16.73
C GLU A 466 13.54 -53.17 16.10
N ALA A 467 14.27 -52.71 15.09
CA ALA A 467 14.00 -51.46 14.41
C ALA A 467 12.60 -51.42 13.76
N ARG A 468 12.11 -52.55 13.22
CA ARG A 468 10.73 -52.65 12.70
C ARG A 468 9.68 -52.57 13.81
N ALA A 469 9.94 -53.17 14.97
CA ALA A 469 9.04 -53.10 16.11
C ALA A 469 8.99 -51.69 16.71
N GLU A 470 10.14 -51.03 16.86
CA GLU A 470 10.22 -49.63 17.32
C GLU A 470 9.52 -48.67 16.35
N LYS A 471 9.70 -48.87 15.03
CA LYS A 471 8.98 -48.10 14.02
C LYS A 471 7.47 -48.29 14.15
N ALA A 472 7.00 -49.53 14.30
CA ALA A 472 5.57 -49.82 14.41
C ALA A 472 4.96 -49.15 15.67
N ASN A 473 5.67 -49.20 16.80
CA ASN A 473 5.24 -48.52 18.02
C ASN A 473 5.18 -46.99 17.84
N LEU A 474 6.23 -46.39 17.24
CA LEU A 474 6.25 -44.96 16.95
C LEU A 474 5.14 -44.56 15.96
N GLU A 475 4.85 -45.39 14.97
CA GLU A 475 3.77 -45.14 14.00
C GLU A 475 2.39 -45.18 14.68
N GLU A 476 2.18 -46.09 15.62
CA GLU A 476 0.95 -46.19 16.42
C GLU A 476 0.77 -44.98 17.36
N GLU A 477 1.85 -44.43 17.92
CA GLU A 477 1.84 -43.20 18.73
C GLU A 477 1.66 -41.92 17.88
N LEU A 478 2.27 -41.87 16.69
CA LEU A 478 2.29 -40.69 15.82
C LEU A 478 0.95 -40.48 15.13
N LYS A 479 0.29 -41.55 14.68
CA LYS A 479 -0.98 -41.48 13.95
C LYS A 479 -2.07 -40.67 14.67
N PRO A 480 -2.40 -40.90 15.95
CA PRO A 480 -3.42 -40.11 16.64
C PRO A 480 -3.01 -38.64 16.84
N LEU A 481 -1.72 -38.35 17.05
CA LEU A 481 -1.22 -36.98 17.19
C LEU A 481 -1.31 -36.21 15.86
N ARG A 482 -0.99 -36.88 14.76
CA ARG A 482 -1.05 -36.31 13.41
C ARG A 482 -2.49 -36.06 12.96
N GLU A 483 -3.38 -37.02 13.16
CA GLU A 483 -4.80 -36.86 12.85
C GLU A 483 -5.41 -35.68 13.63
N LYS A 484 -5.06 -35.54 14.92
CA LYS A 484 -5.45 -34.37 15.72
C LYS A 484 -4.95 -33.06 15.12
N TYR A 485 -3.64 -32.95 14.87
CA TYR A 485 -3.04 -31.75 14.31
C TYR A 485 -3.63 -31.37 12.94
N GLU A 486 -3.82 -32.34 12.04
CA GLU A 486 -4.45 -32.11 10.73
C GLU A 486 -5.91 -31.64 10.87
N SER A 487 -6.67 -32.20 11.81
CA SER A 487 -8.04 -31.80 12.09
C SER A 487 -8.15 -30.37 12.66
N GLU A 488 -7.25 -29.99 13.59
CA GLU A 488 -7.18 -28.65 14.15
C GLU A 488 -6.82 -27.61 13.08
N LYS A 489 -5.83 -27.93 12.25
CA LYS A 489 -5.39 -27.08 11.16
C LYS A 489 -6.48 -26.88 10.12
N ALA A 490 -7.20 -27.94 9.74
CA ALA A 490 -8.31 -27.87 8.80
C ALA A 490 -9.43 -26.97 9.33
N ARG A 491 -9.80 -27.11 10.61
CA ARG A 491 -10.83 -26.29 11.25
C ARG A 491 -10.45 -24.82 11.33
N SER A 492 -9.22 -24.51 11.77
CA SER A 492 -8.75 -23.12 11.83
C SER A 492 -8.70 -22.47 10.45
N LYS A 493 -8.36 -23.24 9.41
CA LYS A 493 -8.43 -22.79 8.01
C LYS A 493 -9.86 -22.50 7.56
N GLU A 494 -10.83 -23.37 7.88
CA GLU A 494 -12.24 -23.15 7.54
C GLU A 494 -12.78 -21.86 8.20
N ILE A 495 -12.45 -21.63 9.48
CA ILE A 495 -12.82 -20.39 10.20
C ILE A 495 -12.22 -19.17 9.49
N GLN A 496 -10.94 -19.23 9.10
CA GLN A 496 -10.27 -18.14 8.41
C GLN A 496 -10.90 -17.85 7.04
N GLU A 497 -11.23 -18.87 6.26
CA GLU A 497 -11.90 -18.72 4.96
C GLU A 497 -13.28 -18.06 5.11
N GLN A 498 -14.06 -18.44 6.12
CA GLN A 498 -15.35 -17.79 6.39
C GLN A 498 -15.17 -16.33 6.84
N LYS A 499 -14.16 -16.02 7.66
CA LYS A 499 -13.87 -14.63 8.07
C LYS A 499 -13.45 -13.75 6.88
N ILE A 500 -12.62 -14.25 5.97
CA ILE A 500 -12.26 -13.55 4.72
C ILE A 500 -13.52 -13.31 3.86
N LYS A 501 -14.38 -14.32 3.76
CA LYS A 501 -15.64 -14.21 3.01
C LYS A 501 -16.57 -13.17 3.63
N LEU A 502 -16.67 -13.11 4.96
CA LEU A 502 -17.44 -12.10 5.68
C LEU A 502 -16.97 -10.68 5.35
N ASP A 503 -15.66 -10.43 5.39
CA ASP A 503 -15.07 -9.13 5.05
C ASP A 503 -15.39 -8.72 3.61
N GLN A 504 -15.28 -9.64 2.66
CA GLN A 504 -15.65 -9.37 1.26
C GLN A 504 -17.14 -9.04 1.10
N LEU A 505 -18.03 -9.71 1.83
CA LEU A 505 -19.45 -9.42 1.81
C LEU A 505 -19.76 -8.05 2.44
N LYS A 506 -19.09 -7.68 3.54
CA LYS A 506 -19.21 -6.36 4.16
C LYS A 506 -18.78 -5.24 3.20
N VAL A 507 -17.67 -5.42 2.46
CA VAL A 507 -17.23 -4.45 1.45
C VAL A 507 -18.27 -4.29 0.33
N LYS A 508 -18.78 -5.41 -0.21
CA LYS A 508 -19.84 -5.39 -1.24
C LYS A 508 -21.13 -4.76 -0.75
N GLN A 509 -21.49 -4.97 0.52
CA GLN A 509 -22.66 -4.33 1.12
C GLN A 509 -22.47 -2.81 1.16
N GLN A 510 -21.30 -2.32 1.61
CA GLN A 510 -21.01 -0.89 1.62
C GLN A 510 -21.01 -0.29 0.21
N GLU A 511 -20.50 -1.02 -0.77
CA GLU A 511 -20.54 -0.60 -2.17
C GLU A 511 -21.99 -0.48 -2.70
N ALA A 512 -22.82 -1.49 -2.46
CA ALA A 512 -24.24 -1.49 -2.84
C ALA A 512 -25.03 -0.35 -2.15
N GLU A 513 -24.77 -0.10 -0.87
CA GLU A 513 -25.36 1.02 -0.13
C GLU A 513 -24.97 2.37 -0.75
N ARG A 514 -23.72 2.52 -1.21
CA ARG A 514 -23.22 3.74 -1.88
C ARG A 514 -23.84 3.95 -3.26
N THR A 515 -23.92 2.90 -4.08
CA THR A 515 -24.53 2.96 -5.43
C THR A 515 -26.05 3.04 -5.38
N ARG A 516 -26.65 2.96 -4.18
CA ARG A 516 -28.09 2.91 -3.93
C ARG A 516 -28.77 1.69 -4.56
N ASP A 517 -28.01 0.61 -4.75
CA ASP A 517 -28.57 -0.69 -5.08
C ASP A 517 -29.16 -1.32 -3.81
N LEU A 518 -30.39 -0.90 -3.49
CA LEU A 518 -31.10 -1.32 -2.30
C LEU A 518 -31.38 -2.83 -2.28
N GLN A 519 -31.46 -3.46 -3.45
CA GLN A 519 -31.77 -4.88 -3.55
C GLN A 519 -30.56 -5.71 -3.09
N THR A 520 -29.40 -5.50 -3.70
CA THR A 520 -28.19 -6.24 -3.31
C THR A 520 -27.74 -5.90 -1.89
N ALA A 521 -27.87 -4.64 -1.46
CA ALA A 521 -27.59 -4.25 -0.08
C ALA A 521 -28.48 -4.99 0.93
N SER A 522 -29.79 -5.13 0.64
CA SER A 522 -30.72 -5.86 1.50
C SER A 522 -30.43 -7.35 1.52
N ASP A 523 -30.15 -7.95 0.37
CA ASP A 523 -29.83 -9.37 0.26
C ASP A 523 -28.56 -9.73 1.06
N LEU A 524 -27.54 -8.88 0.97
CA LEU A 524 -26.29 -9.04 1.72
C LEU A 524 -26.51 -8.85 3.22
N LYS A 525 -27.23 -7.79 3.63
CA LYS A 525 -27.42 -7.42 5.03
C LYS A 525 -28.32 -8.38 5.81
N TYR A 526 -29.39 -8.89 5.19
CA TYR A 526 -30.40 -9.69 5.89
C TYR A 526 -30.23 -11.20 5.70
N TYR A 527 -29.48 -11.66 4.68
CA TYR A 527 -29.28 -13.09 4.43
C TYR A 527 -27.80 -13.47 4.42
N ALA A 528 -27.04 -13.02 3.42
CA ALA A 528 -25.69 -13.57 3.19
C ALA A 528 -24.69 -13.32 4.32
N ILE A 529 -24.71 -12.12 4.94
CA ILE A 529 -23.84 -11.78 6.07
C ILE A 529 -24.25 -12.57 7.33
N PRO A 530 -25.53 -12.53 7.78
CA PRO A 530 -25.99 -13.34 8.90
C PRO A 530 -25.72 -14.85 8.76
N ASP A 531 -25.87 -15.41 7.56
CA ASP A 531 -25.60 -16.84 7.31
C ASP A 531 -24.12 -17.19 7.54
N VAL A 532 -23.21 -16.32 7.07
CA VAL A 532 -21.75 -16.51 7.26
C VAL A 532 -21.36 -16.26 8.72
N GLU A 533 -21.93 -15.25 9.37
CA GLU A 533 -21.71 -14.99 10.81
C GLU A 533 -22.16 -16.18 11.67
N ALA A 534 -23.37 -16.71 11.44
CA ALA A 534 -23.86 -17.90 12.12
C ALA A 534 -22.95 -19.11 11.87
N ARG A 535 -22.43 -19.27 10.65
CA ARG A 535 -21.47 -20.34 10.34
C ARG A 535 -20.17 -20.17 11.12
N ILE A 536 -19.60 -18.96 11.19
CA ILE A 536 -18.41 -18.67 11.99
C ILE A 536 -18.66 -18.99 13.46
N GLU A 537 -19.78 -18.53 14.03
CA GLU A 537 -20.15 -18.80 15.42
C GLU A 537 -20.24 -20.31 15.72
N THR A 538 -20.85 -21.09 14.82
CA THR A 538 -20.92 -22.55 14.99
C THR A 538 -19.54 -23.21 14.98
N LEU A 539 -18.65 -22.79 14.07
CA LEU A 539 -17.28 -23.33 13.99
C LEU A 539 -16.44 -22.92 15.21
N GLU A 540 -16.56 -21.68 15.68
CA GLU A 540 -15.89 -21.21 16.89
C GLU A 540 -16.41 -21.91 18.15
N HIS A 541 -17.71 -22.19 18.23
CA HIS A 541 -18.29 -22.95 19.33
C HIS A 541 -17.78 -24.40 19.34
N GLN A 542 -17.75 -25.07 18.18
CA GLN A 542 -17.18 -26.42 18.05
C GLN A 542 -15.71 -26.45 18.46
N LYS A 543 -14.94 -25.41 18.09
CA LYS A 543 -13.55 -25.25 18.52
C LYS A 543 -13.41 -25.15 20.03
N LYS A 544 -14.18 -24.26 20.67
CA LYS A 544 -14.14 -24.05 22.13
C LYS A 544 -14.54 -25.30 22.92
N VAL A 545 -15.56 -26.04 22.47
CA VAL A 545 -16.01 -27.27 23.16
C VAL A 545 -14.90 -28.32 23.18
N GLN A 546 -14.24 -28.56 22.04
CA GLN A 546 -13.15 -29.53 21.98
C GLN A 546 -11.92 -29.10 22.80
N GLU A 547 -11.52 -27.82 22.74
CA GLU A 547 -10.42 -27.30 23.57
C GLU A 547 -10.70 -27.47 25.08
N GLN A 548 -11.97 -27.35 25.50
CA GLN A 548 -12.39 -27.58 26.88
C GLN A 548 -12.42 -29.06 27.26
N GLU A 549 -12.89 -29.93 26.37
CA GLU A 549 -12.84 -31.39 26.56
C GLU A 549 -11.40 -31.91 26.70
N GLU A 550 -10.47 -31.31 25.97
CA GLU A 550 -9.04 -31.64 26.03
C GLU A 550 -8.39 -31.14 27.32
N ARG A 551 -8.69 -29.91 27.76
CA ARG A 551 -8.22 -29.38 29.05
C ARG A 551 -8.71 -30.17 30.26
N ASN A 552 -9.88 -30.79 30.17
CA ASN A 552 -10.49 -31.55 31.26
C ASN A 552 -10.03 -33.02 31.33
N ARG A 553 -9.14 -33.49 30.43
CA ARG A 553 -8.57 -34.84 30.53
C ARG A 553 -7.51 -34.90 31.65
N PRO A 554 -7.60 -35.88 32.57
CA PRO A 554 -6.73 -35.97 33.75
C PRO A 554 -5.26 -36.36 33.47
N ASP A 555 -4.93 -36.83 32.25
CA ASP A 555 -3.55 -37.18 31.83
C ASP A 555 -2.76 -35.97 31.27
N GLY A 556 -3.06 -34.75 31.75
CA GLY A 556 -2.45 -33.53 31.26
C GLY A 556 -0.96 -33.43 31.58
N MET A 557 -0.09 -34.02 30.76
CA MET A 557 1.17 -33.38 30.42
C MET A 557 0.84 -31.92 30.12
N GLU A 558 1.58 -30.98 30.73
CA GLU A 558 1.61 -29.56 30.38
C GLU A 558 2.13 -29.38 28.94
N ASN A 559 1.48 -30.00 27.96
CA ASN A 559 1.64 -29.64 26.57
C ASN A 559 0.92 -28.30 26.46
N ASN A 560 1.73 -27.24 26.43
CA ASN A 560 1.37 -25.93 25.89
C ASN A 560 0.80 -26.13 24.48
N LEU A 561 -0.44 -26.59 24.37
CA LEU A 561 -1.21 -26.51 23.15
C LEU A 561 -1.21 -25.04 22.76
N VAL A 562 -0.67 -24.81 21.57
CA VAL A 562 -0.35 -23.50 20.99
C VAL A 562 -1.48 -22.53 21.30
N ALA A 563 -1.18 -21.48 22.07
CA ALA A 563 -2.15 -20.43 22.34
C ALA A 563 -2.50 -19.76 21.01
N ASP A 564 -3.67 -20.06 20.46
CA ASP A 564 -4.20 -19.51 19.20
C ASP A 564 -4.63 -18.03 19.34
N ALA A 565 -4.21 -17.41 20.43
CA ALA A 565 -4.58 -16.08 20.85
C ALA A 565 -3.35 -15.26 21.25
N VAL A 566 -3.29 -14.04 20.74
CA VAL A 566 -2.33 -13.02 21.16
C VAL A 566 -2.80 -12.42 22.48
N GLY A 567 -2.06 -12.72 23.55
CA GLY A 567 -2.27 -12.19 24.88
C GLY A 567 -1.16 -11.21 25.30
N PRO A 568 -1.25 -10.67 26.54
CA PRO A 568 -0.23 -9.78 27.09
C PRO A 568 1.17 -10.42 27.15
N ASP A 569 1.24 -11.75 27.32
CA ASP A 569 2.52 -12.47 27.41
C ASP A 569 3.29 -12.43 26.09
N GLN A 570 2.61 -12.65 24.95
CA GLN A 570 3.22 -12.57 23.61
C GLN A 570 3.73 -11.14 23.32
N ILE A 571 2.97 -10.12 23.74
CA ILE A 571 3.42 -8.72 23.61
C ILE A 571 4.67 -8.47 24.47
N ASN A 572 4.68 -8.95 25.71
CA ASN A 572 5.85 -8.80 26.59
C ASN A 572 7.10 -9.48 26.01
N GLU A 573 6.96 -10.66 25.40
CA GLU A 573 8.08 -11.37 24.77
C GLU A 573 8.71 -10.57 23.62
N ILE A 574 7.88 -9.92 22.79
CA ILE A 574 8.36 -9.11 21.67
C ILE A 574 9.01 -7.82 22.17
N VAL A 575 8.37 -7.12 23.11
CA VAL A 575 8.95 -5.93 23.74
C VAL A 575 10.29 -6.28 24.41
N ALA A 576 10.37 -7.42 25.10
CA ALA A 576 11.62 -7.90 25.70
C ALA A 576 12.71 -8.15 24.65
N ARG A 577 12.36 -8.73 23.50
CA ARG A 577 13.28 -8.95 22.39
C ARG A 577 13.79 -7.65 21.78
N TRP A 578 12.91 -6.67 21.57
CA TRP A 578 13.26 -5.37 20.98
C TRP A 578 14.10 -4.50 21.92
N THR A 579 13.79 -4.52 23.22
CA THR A 579 14.41 -3.63 24.21
C THR A 579 15.56 -4.28 24.98
N GLY A 580 15.64 -5.62 24.98
CA GLY A 580 16.54 -6.38 25.85
C GLY A 580 16.10 -6.46 27.32
N ILE A 581 14.93 -5.92 27.67
CA ILE A 581 14.42 -5.91 29.05
C ILE A 581 13.77 -7.28 29.36
N PRO A 582 14.15 -7.97 30.46
CA PRO A 582 13.56 -9.26 30.80
C PRO A 582 12.03 -9.20 31.00
N VAL A 583 11.30 -10.20 30.48
CA VAL A 583 9.84 -10.32 30.59
C VAL A 583 9.33 -10.19 32.02
N THR A 584 10.07 -10.73 33.01
CA THR A 584 9.72 -10.63 34.43
C THR A 584 9.62 -9.19 34.92
N ARG A 585 10.43 -8.28 34.38
CA ARG A 585 10.38 -6.84 34.69
C ARG A 585 9.20 -6.16 34.02
N LEU A 586 8.81 -6.59 32.82
CA LEU A 586 7.68 -6.04 32.06
C LEU A 586 6.32 -6.39 32.68
N LYS A 587 6.18 -7.58 33.29
CA LYS A 587 4.93 -8.01 33.94
C LYS A 587 4.60 -7.26 35.24
N THR A 588 5.56 -6.57 35.85
CA THR A 588 5.35 -5.92 37.15
C THR A 588 4.54 -4.64 36.97
N THR A 589 3.42 -4.51 37.69
CA THR A 589 2.59 -3.30 37.59
C THR A 589 3.35 -2.07 38.06
N GLU A 590 3.09 -0.89 37.47
CA GLU A 590 3.76 0.35 37.86
C GLU A 590 3.56 0.64 39.36
N LYS A 591 2.35 0.35 39.87
CA LYS A 591 2.01 0.49 41.29
C LYS A 591 2.89 -0.39 42.19
N GLU A 592 3.02 -1.68 41.88
CA GLU A 592 3.88 -2.60 42.65
C GLU A 592 5.35 -2.21 42.56
N LYS A 593 5.81 -1.79 41.37
CA LYS A 593 7.17 -1.28 41.18
C LYS A 593 7.40 -0.12 42.15
N LEU A 594 6.57 0.93 42.11
CA LEU A 594 6.70 2.12 42.97
C LEU A 594 6.61 1.82 44.47
N LEU A 595 5.81 0.83 44.88
CA LEU A 595 5.74 0.39 46.28
C LEU A 595 7.09 -0.17 46.76
N HIS A 596 7.76 -0.96 45.92
CA HIS A 596 9.05 -1.59 46.25
C HIS A 596 10.28 -0.73 45.94
N MET A 597 10.10 0.50 45.45
CA MET A 597 11.20 1.38 45.02
C MET A 597 12.31 1.56 46.08
N GLU A 598 11.95 1.86 47.32
CA GLU A 598 12.93 2.07 48.41
C GLU A 598 13.78 0.83 48.66
N LYS A 599 13.16 -0.35 48.60
CA LYS A 599 13.84 -1.63 48.81
C LYS A 599 14.83 -1.90 47.69
N VAL A 600 14.42 -1.67 46.44
CA VAL A 600 15.27 -1.88 45.25
C VAL A 600 16.43 -0.88 45.20
N LEU A 601 16.16 0.42 45.38
CA LEU A 601 17.20 1.44 45.45
C LEU A 601 18.16 1.21 46.62
N GLY A 602 17.64 0.77 47.76
CA GLY A 602 18.44 0.46 48.96
C GLY A 602 19.35 -0.77 48.84
N HIS A 603 19.12 -1.65 47.86
CA HIS A 603 20.05 -2.76 47.57
C HIS A 603 21.30 -2.27 46.85
N GLN A 604 21.17 -1.26 45.97
CA GLN A 604 22.30 -0.69 45.24
C GLN A 604 22.98 0.46 46.02
N VAL A 605 22.22 1.26 46.74
CA VAL A 605 22.70 2.44 47.47
C VAL A 605 22.82 2.14 48.97
N VAL A 606 24.04 1.84 49.41
CA VAL A 606 24.32 1.46 50.80
C VAL A 606 24.39 2.71 51.70
N GLY A 607 23.68 2.67 52.84
CA GLY A 607 23.79 3.66 53.92
C GLY A 607 22.99 4.96 53.76
N GLN A 608 22.46 5.26 52.57
CA GLN A 608 21.77 6.54 52.27
C GLN A 608 20.24 6.47 52.39
N LYS A 609 19.71 5.82 53.45
CA LYS A 609 18.26 5.52 53.58
C LYS A 609 17.37 6.77 53.46
N GLU A 610 17.74 7.86 54.14
CA GLU A 610 16.96 9.10 54.12
C GLU A 610 16.84 9.70 52.71
N ALA A 611 17.94 9.73 51.95
CA ALA A 611 17.95 10.19 50.57
C ALA A 611 17.08 9.29 49.67
N VAL A 612 17.18 7.97 49.83
CA VAL A 612 16.36 7.00 49.07
C VAL A 612 14.87 7.19 49.37
N THR A 613 14.47 7.31 50.64
CA THR A 613 13.07 7.53 51.03
C THR A 613 12.52 8.86 50.50
N SER A 614 13.31 9.94 50.57
CA SER A 614 12.90 11.25 50.06
C SER A 614 12.66 11.23 48.55
N VAL A 615 13.58 10.63 47.79
CA VAL A 615 13.44 10.44 46.34
C VAL A 615 12.22 9.59 46.00
N ALA A 616 12.04 8.46 46.70
CA ALA A 616 10.93 7.56 46.44
C ALA A 616 9.57 8.22 46.70
N ASN A 617 9.43 8.98 47.78
CA ASN A 617 8.18 9.67 48.13
C ASN A 617 7.82 10.76 47.11
N ALA A 618 8.80 11.56 46.67
CA ALA A 618 8.57 12.59 45.66
C ALA A 618 8.12 11.99 44.31
N ILE A 619 8.72 10.86 43.90
CA ILE A 619 8.32 10.18 42.67
C ILE A 619 6.93 9.56 42.80
N ARG A 620 6.62 8.92 43.94
CA ARG A 620 5.27 8.39 44.20
C ARG A 620 4.22 9.51 44.15
N LEU A 621 4.53 10.67 44.74
CA LEU A 621 3.66 11.84 44.71
C LEU A 621 3.40 12.29 43.27
N GLN A 622 4.44 12.35 42.43
CA GLN A 622 4.28 12.73 41.04
C GLN A 622 3.47 11.70 40.23
N ARG A 623 3.77 10.41 40.38
CA ARG A 623 3.09 9.32 39.67
C ARG A 623 1.64 9.13 40.11
N SER A 624 1.29 9.58 41.31
CA SER A 624 -0.10 9.62 41.78
C SER A 624 -0.95 10.74 41.15
N GLY A 625 -0.34 11.66 40.39
CA GLY A 625 -1.03 12.81 39.81
C GLY A 625 -1.38 13.91 40.81
N LEU A 626 -0.89 13.82 42.05
CA LEU A 626 -1.10 14.82 43.10
C LEU A 626 -0.17 16.04 42.96
N SER A 627 0.89 15.94 42.15
CA SER A 627 1.78 17.07 41.84
C SER A 627 1.32 17.82 40.60
N ASN A 628 1.79 19.06 40.44
CA ASN A 628 1.58 19.82 39.20
C ASN A 628 2.16 19.07 37.98
N PRO A 629 1.36 18.73 36.95
CA PRO A 629 1.84 18.04 35.74
C PRO A 629 2.94 18.80 34.99
N GLY A 630 2.97 20.13 35.09
CA GLY A 630 3.98 20.97 34.44
C GLY A 630 5.33 21.04 35.14
N GLN A 631 5.50 20.37 36.29
CA GLN A 631 6.72 20.44 37.10
C GLN A 631 7.38 19.06 37.27
N PRO A 632 8.62 18.85 36.79
CA PRO A 632 9.35 17.60 37.01
C PRO A 632 9.84 17.49 38.47
N PRO A 633 10.10 16.26 38.97
CA PRO A 633 10.61 16.05 40.31
C PRO A 633 12.07 16.51 40.35
N SER A 634 12.36 17.49 41.19
CA SER A 634 13.69 18.09 41.30
C SER A 634 14.32 17.75 42.64
N PHE A 635 15.57 17.29 42.64
CA PHE A 635 16.32 16.96 43.84
C PHE A 635 17.67 17.69 43.85
N LEU A 636 18.08 18.18 45.02
CA LEU A 636 19.43 18.67 45.27
C LEU A 636 20.13 17.71 46.25
N PHE A 637 21.10 16.94 45.76
CA PHE A 637 21.84 16.00 46.60
C PHE A 637 23.03 16.69 47.26
N CYS A 638 22.93 16.94 48.56
CA CYS A 638 23.97 17.57 49.36
C CYS A 638 24.77 16.52 50.13
N GLY A 639 26.10 16.60 50.10
CA GLY A 639 26.98 15.74 50.89
C GLY A 639 28.41 15.64 50.33
N PRO A 640 29.33 14.93 51.01
CA PRO A 640 30.72 14.72 50.53
C PRO A 640 30.78 13.95 49.20
N SER A 641 31.85 14.14 48.42
CA SER A 641 32.10 13.34 47.20
C SER A 641 32.29 11.86 47.52
N GLY A 642 31.89 10.97 46.61
CA GLY A 642 32.02 9.51 46.80
C GLY A 642 30.95 8.85 47.68
N THR A 643 30.02 9.62 48.26
CA THR A 643 28.96 9.09 49.17
C THR A 643 27.77 8.42 48.47
N GLY A 644 27.81 8.28 47.13
CA GLY A 644 26.76 7.60 46.37
C GLY A 644 25.72 8.52 45.71
N LYS A 645 25.92 9.85 45.68
CA LYS A 645 24.99 10.79 45.01
C LYS A 645 24.71 10.41 43.54
N THR A 646 25.78 10.20 42.75
CA THR A 646 25.68 9.77 41.34
C THR A 646 25.25 8.31 41.20
N LEU A 647 25.51 7.48 42.22
CA LEU A 647 25.05 6.10 42.23
C LEU A 647 23.53 6.05 42.38
N LEU A 648 22.96 6.88 43.25
CA LEU A 648 21.52 7.00 43.43
C LEU A 648 20.81 7.49 42.17
N THR A 649 21.39 8.46 41.42
CA THR A 649 20.81 8.89 40.14
C THR A 649 20.84 7.78 39.09
N LYS A 650 21.93 7.01 39.02
CA LYS A 650 22.04 5.85 38.10
C LYS A 650 21.06 4.74 38.47
N ALA A 651 21.00 4.38 39.75
CA ALA A 651 20.05 3.41 40.29
C ALA A 651 18.60 3.84 40.02
N LEU A 652 18.32 5.14 40.14
CA LEU A 652 17.01 5.68 39.85
C LEU A 652 16.67 5.62 38.35
N ALA A 653 17.63 5.94 37.48
CA ALA A 653 17.44 5.82 36.03
C ALA A 653 17.16 4.36 35.64
N GLU A 654 17.96 3.42 36.15
CA GLU A 654 17.75 1.97 35.95
C GLU A 654 16.39 1.53 36.51
N PHE A 655 15.97 2.04 37.66
CA PHE A 655 14.69 1.66 38.26
C PHE A 655 13.47 2.21 37.48
N LEU A 656 13.49 3.48 37.08
CA LEU A 656 12.34 4.13 36.44
C LEU A 656 12.20 3.74 34.98
N PHE A 657 13.33 3.70 34.26
CA PHE A 657 13.36 3.54 32.80
C PHE A 657 13.84 2.15 32.38
N ASP A 658 14.19 1.28 33.33
CA ASP A 658 14.77 -0.05 33.05
C ASP A 658 16.09 0.01 32.24
N ASP A 659 16.71 1.20 32.15
CA ASP A 659 17.96 1.47 31.45
C ASP A 659 18.84 2.47 32.22
N SER A 660 20.05 2.05 32.56
CA SER A 660 21.05 2.90 33.21
C SER A 660 21.63 3.98 32.28
N ARG A 661 21.55 3.78 30.96
CA ARG A 661 22.01 4.74 29.94
C ARG A 661 21.00 5.86 29.68
N ALA A 662 19.77 5.74 30.15
CA ALA A 662 18.77 6.81 30.11
C ALA A 662 19.16 8.04 30.96
N MET A 663 20.23 7.95 31.76
CA MET A 663 20.76 9.08 32.52
C MET A 663 21.56 10.03 31.62
N VAL A 664 20.99 11.20 31.33
CA VAL A 664 21.72 12.31 30.72
C VAL A 664 22.55 13.02 31.80
N ARG A 665 23.87 13.12 31.60
CA ARG A 665 24.79 13.76 32.54
C ARG A 665 25.37 15.04 31.93
N PHE A 666 25.14 16.16 32.60
CA PHE A 666 25.80 17.42 32.31
C PHE A 666 26.86 17.71 33.39
N ASP A 667 28.13 17.80 32.98
CA ASP A 667 29.21 18.16 33.90
C ASP A 667 29.29 19.68 34.03
N MET A 668 28.70 20.23 35.11
CA MET A 668 28.65 21.68 35.34
C MET A 668 30.04 22.33 35.45
N SER A 669 31.10 21.56 35.68
CA SER A 669 32.48 22.05 35.68
C SER A 669 32.90 22.57 34.30
N GLU A 670 32.30 22.03 33.23
CA GLU A 670 32.55 22.45 31.83
C GLU A 670 31.68 23.66 31.40
N TYR A 671 30.68 24.03 32.20
CA TYR A 671 29.72 25.12 31.92
C TYR A 671 30.03 26.42 32.67
N GLN A 672 31.30 26.66 33.04
CA GLN A 672 31.70 27.87 33.76
C GLN A 672 31.67 29.13 32.87
N GLU A 673 31.93 28.97 31.58
CA GLU A 673 31.98 30.09 30.63
C GLU A 673 30.62 30.35 29.98
N ARG A 674 30.31 31.63 29.73
CA ARG A 674 29.05 32.04 29.07
C ARG A 674 28.86 31.39 27.69
N HIS A 675 29.94 31.10 26.98
CA HIS A 675 29.88 30.48 25.65
C HIS A 675 29.59 28.96 25.73
N SER A 676 29.93 28.27 26.82
CA SER A 676 29.59 26.86 27.02
C SER A 676 28.09 26.61 27.09
N LEU A 677 27.30 27.62 27.46
CA LEU A 677 25.82 27.57 27.47
C LEU A 677 25.24 27.21 26.09
N SER A 678 25.92 27.62 25.01
CA SER A 678 25.52 27.29 23.64
C SER A 678 25.51 25.79 23.34
N ARG A 679 26.25 24.98 24.11
CA ARG A 679 26.21 23.51 24.00
C ARG A 679 24.95 22.89 24.59
N MET A 680 24.21 23.61 25.45
CA MET A 680 23.01 23.13 26.13
C MET A 680 21.72 23.70 25.54
N ILE A 681 21.77 24.91 24.97
CA ILE A 681 20.60 25.61 24.39
C ILE A 681 20.66 25.62 22.85
N GLY A 682 21.80 25.25 22.27
CA GLY A 682 22.12 25.43 20.85
C GLY A 682 22.87 26.73 20.58
N ALA A 683 23.66 26.74 19.49
CA ALA A 683 24.35 27.97 19.08
C ALA A 683 23.32 29.02 18.62
N PRO A 684 23.59 30.33 18.80
CA PRO A 684 22.72 31.39 18.30
C PRO A 684 22.55 31.33 16.77
N PRO A 685 21.42 31.81 16.21
CA PRO A 685 21.22 31.89 14.76
C PRO A 685 22.38 32.61 14.08
N GLY A 686 23.06 31.92 13.15
CA GLY A 686 24.23 32.44 12.42
C GLY A 686 25.60 31.96 12.90
N TYR A 687 25.70 31.16 13.97
CA TYR A 687 26.93 30.50 14.40
C TYR A 687 26.97 29.02 14.00
N VAL A 688 28.18 28.49 13.77
CA VAL A 688 28.41 27.07 13.46
C VAL A 688 27.85 26.20 14.58
N GLY A 689 26.93 25.28 14.25
CA GLY A 689 26.27 24.39 15.24
C GLY A 689 24.86 24.81 15.68
N HIS A 690 24.26 25.83 15.05
CA HIS A 690 22.89 26.30 15.34
C HIS A 690 21.81 25.19 15.27
N ASP A 691 22.01 24.18 14.42
CA ASP A 691 21.01 23.12 14.18
C ASP A 691 21.19 21.89 15.10
N ALA A 692 22.12 21.93 16.07
CA ALA A 692 22.55 20.75 16.86
C ALA A 692 22.35 20.88 18.39
N GLY A 693 21.55 21.86 18.83
CA GLY A 693 21.31 22.17 20.26
C GLY A 693 20.30 21.26 20.95
#